data_AF-A0A1W2B6F6-F1
#
_entry.id   AF-A0A1W2B6F6-F1
#
_cell.length_a   1.000
_cell.length_b   1.000
_cell.length_c   1.000
_cell.angle_alpha   90.00
_cell.angle_beta   90.00
_cell.angle_gamma   90.00
#
_symmetry.space_group_name_H-M   'P 1'
#
loop_
_entity.id
_entity.type
_entity.pdbx_description
1 polymer ?
#
loop_
_entity_poly.entity_id
_entity_poly.type
_entity_poly.pdbx_seq_one_letter_code
_entity_poly.pdbx_strand_id
1 'polypeptide(L)'
;MKRLSKLLGGIATAAILLQGLGGLPVHAAGGVYINSSTFPDASLRSIISGRDYDADGNGYLSPSEISRIKNLHCENSNVYSLQGIEYLSSLEGLWCLNNHISSMDLSGNPELKGIWCSHNDFTSLDFSGCPKLEWVYCYNCQLTSINVSNNPELAYIECNANPNLHTLDFSQNTKLENIFASSCGLTSIDVSNCPRLCELAAFKNNLTSLNLSNNPLLKRLDIWDNENLAYVDISNLSQLEYYNVANTAMTSLDMSANPQLMYLVASYNEQMTSINIRNNPRLCQLHLECDYNLGSLDLSGNPQLYFLQAFGMGNLNTLDISNNPFLIAAYNRGVVKDETSHLGAPIHSYTINYGGSLDPFDVLMHMICKDDDMELITTGGNPNVNMSYIDANDGHSGSEQFATRGQAIQLLYEMCGSPAVSGSTRFVDVAGTSYENAVKWGQDNNICFGYPNICADTFCPNELITREDFALMAHRVALYKGFGTACDYGRTDWFNDFLSIDFYAWVPFTWAVQWEVVTVNTNTNCCYPHGRMTMTELQNGANKIFNLDANASYSAQVNGNGTADGSRATFVPYSDGNTTGTNPYTIDGTTYSVGNTGSTGGASYSPVSGGGAAPAAGGSVPAPVAPSAPVSVLAATQGTVSVNYCTHVQNIGWQDYVYDGSMAGTTGESLRLEAMVINVDSSLDLGVQYRTHIQNVGWETEWKNGGTASGSEGQSLRLEAMQIQLTGTAAANYDIWYRVHVQNIGWMGWVCNGEVAGTEGQSLRLEGMEIKIVPKGQPIDLITYDTHVENIGWQAGVTDGAMAGTTGQSLRLEGIHINVVGVPGVGVEYRTHVQNIGWEENWTANGGFSGTEGQSLRLEAIEIRLTGENAGAYTIWYRTHVQNFGWTGWACNGQSCGSAGYSYRLEGIEIVILPAGTPAPGTTANPFYQA
;
A
#
# COMPACT_ATOMS: atom_id res chain seq x y z
N MET A 1 -49.17 -59.00 24.52
CA MET A 1 -48.69 -57.72 25.06
C MET A 1 -47.53 -57.23 24.19
N LYS A 2 -47.54 -55.93 23.82
CA LYS A 2 -46.47 -55.14 23.18
C LYS A 2 -45.14 -55.87 22.79
N ARG A 3 -44.99 -56.20 21.50
CA ARG A 3 -43.75 -56.10 20.67
C ARG A 3 -44.10 -56.48 19.21
N LEU A 4 -43.38 -55.89 18.25
CA LEU A 4 -43.55 -56.00 16.77
C LEU A 4 -44.88 -55.45 16.17
N SER A 5 -44.96 -54.14 15.94
CA SER A 5 -45.77 -53.52 14.85
C SER A 5 -45.54 -52.01 14.64
N LYS A 6 -44.31 -51.51 14.84
CA LYS A 6 -43.91 -50.11 14.49
C LYS A 6 -42.82 -50.08 13.41
N LEU A 7 -43.10 -50.73 12.29
CA LEU A 7 -42.41 -50.55 11.02
C LEU A 7 -43.40 -51.00 9.92
N LEU A 8 -44.08 -50.05 9.26
CA LEU A 8 -44.93 -50.14 8.03
C LEU A 8 -46.09 -49.12 7.97
N GLY A 9 -46.40 -48.39 9.05
CA GLY A 9 -47.52 -47.43 9.09
C GLY A 9 -47.22 -46.03 8.52
N GLY A 10 -46.44 -45.92 7.44
CA GLY A 10 -45.84 -44.65 6.97
C GLY A 10 -46.32 -44.12 5.62
N ILE A 11 -47.31 -44.75 4.96
CA ILE A 11 -47.80 -44.36 3.63
C ILE A 11 -49.33 -44.49 3.57
N ALA A 12 -50.08 -43.44 3.94
CA ALA A 12 -51.53 -43.31 3.64
C ALA A 12 -52.18 -41.93 3.97
N THR A 13 -51.46 -40.90 4.40
CA THR A 13 -52.06 -39.61 4.82
C THR A 13 -51.48 -38.39 4.11
N ALA A 14 -51.44 -38.45 2.78
CA ALA A 14 -51.17 -37.29 1.89
C ALA A 14 -52.03 -37.32 0.61
N ALA A 15 -53.21 -37.97 0.67
CA ALA A 15 -54.07 -38.22 -0.51
C ALA A 15 -55.46 -37.56 -0.44
N ILE A 16 -55.72 -36.70 0.56
CA ILE A 16 -57.01 -36.00 0.72
C ILE A 16 -56.76 -34.51 0.98
N LEU A 17 -56.40 -33.79 -0.10
CA LEU A 17 -56.63 -32.34 -0.27
C LEU A 17 -56.50 -31.87 -1.74
N LEU A 18 -56.27 -32.77 -2.71
CA LEU A 18 -56.38 -32.47 -4.15
C LEU A 18 -57.83 -32.55 -4.64
N GLN A 19 -58.64 -31.51 -4.37
CA GLN A 19 -59.86 -31.20 -5.13
C GLN A 19 -60.04 -29.69 -5.39
N GLY A 20 -58.94 -28.92 -5.40
CA GLY A 20 -58.99 -27.45 -5.56
C GLY A 20 -57.89 -26.82 -6.45
N LEU A 21 -56.99 -27.62 -7.03
CA LEU A 21 -55.92 -27.14 -7.91
C LEU A 21 -55.93 -27.93 -9.21
N GLY A 22 -56.23 -27.26 -10.32
CA GLY A 22 -56.13 -27.83 -11.65
C GLY A 22 -54.70 -27.77 -12.17
N GLY A 23 -54.26 -28.84 -12.83
CA GLY A 23 -53.24 -28.75 -13.89
C GLY A 23 -51.80 -28.40 -13.52
N LEU A 24 -51.36 -28.58 -12.26
CA LEU A 24 -49.92 -28.46 -11.97
C LEU A 24 -49.15 -29.69 -12.52
N PRO A 25 -48.07 -29.51 -13.32
CA PRO A 25 -47.24 -30.61 -13.78
C PRO A 25 -46.53 -31.31 -12.62
N VAL A 26 -46.32 -32.62 -12.75
CA VAL A 26 -45.52 -33.39 -11.79
C VAL A 26 -44.05 -33.27 -12.18
N HIS A 27 -43.34 -32.33 -11.54
CA HIS A 27 -41.92 -32.12 -11.73
C HIS A 27 -41.07 -33.16 -10.96
N ALA A 28 -39.83 -33.37 -11.42
CA ALA A 28 -38.86 -34.22 -10.72
C ALA A 28 -38.39 -33.57 -9.40
N ALA A 29 -37.92 -34.37 -8.46
CA ALA A 29 -37.39 -33.85 -7.19
C ALA A 29 -36.13 -33.00 -7.43
N GLY A 30 -36.05 -31.83 -6.79
CA GLY A 30 -34.85 -30.98 -6.75
C GLY A 30 -34.97 -29.58 -7.39
N GLY A 31 -36.05 -29.27 -8.12
CA GLY A 31 -36.32 -27.92 -8.62
C GLY A 31 -37.31 -27.13 -7.76
N VAL A 32 -37.47 -25.83 -8.03
CA VAL A 32 -38.27 -24.88 -7.22
C VAL A 32 -39.25 -24.06 -8.06
N TYR A 33 -40.48 -23.88 -7.58
CA TYR A 33 -41.46 -22.98 -8.23
C TYR A 33 -41.09 -21.51 -8.00
N ILE A 34 -41.27 -20.66 -8.99
CA ILE A 34 -41.03 -19.21 -8.92
C ILE A 34 -42.30 -18.52 -8.43
N ASN A 35 -42.46 -18.37 -7.11
CA ASN A 35 -43.66 -17.78 -6.50
C ASN A 35 -43.33 -17.02 -5.21
N SER A 36 -44.31 -16.30 -4.64
CA SER A 36 -44.12 -15.45 -3.46
C SER A 36 -43.81 -16.18 -2.14
N SER A 37 -43.77 -17.52 -2.13
CA SER A 37 -43.38 -18.33 -0.97
C SER A 37 -41.91 -18.74 -1.01
N THR A 38 -41.32 -18.77 -2.21
CA THR A 38 -39.93 -19.19 -2.47
C THR A 38 -39.05 -18.00 -2.83
N PHE A 39 -39.57 -17.05 -3.60
CA PHE A 39 -38.96 -15.75 -3.89
C PHE A 39 -39.97 -14.67 -3.49
N PRO A 40 -40.01 -14.21 -2.22
CA PRO A 40 -41.07 -13.32 -1.73
C PRO A 40 -41.02 -11.91 -2.33
N ASP A 41 -39.82 -11.38 -2.54
CA ASP A 41 -39.61 -10.09 -3.21
C ASP A 41 -40.17 -10.11 -4.64
N ALA A 42 -40.93 -9.07 -5.01
CA ALA A 42 -41.61 -9.03 -6.30
C ALA A 42 -40.68 -8.69 -7.47
N SER A 43 -39.66 -7.87 -7.23
CA SER A 43 -38.66 -7.47 -8.21
C SER A 43 -37.75 -8.64 -8.53
N LEU A 44 -37.17 -9.28 -7.50
CA LEU A 44 -36.33 -10.46 -7.64
C LEU A 44 -37.09 -11.61 -8.34
N ARG A 45 -38.32 -11.88 -7.91
CA ARG A 45 -39.16 -12.92 -8.54
C ARG A 45 -39.43 -12.62 -10.02
N SER A 46 -39.60 -11.34 -10.40
CA SER A 46 -39.77 -10.95 -11.80
C SER A 46 -38.49 -11.17 -12.62
N ILE A 47 -37.32 -10.94 -12.03
CA ILE A 47 -36.01 -11.18 -12.66
C ILE A 47 -35.79 -12.68 -12.89
N ILE A 48 -35.99 -13.50 -11.86
CA ILE A 48 -35.86 -14.97 -11.91
C ILE A 48 -36.88 -15.61 -12.87
N SER A 49 -38.00 -14.93 -13.19
CA SER A 49 -38.95 -15.36 -14.23
C SER A 49 -38.48 -15.04 -15.67
N GLY A 50 -37.33 -14.36 -15.83
CA GLY A 50 -36.72 -14.04 -17.11
C GLY A 50 -36.10 -15.24 -17.81
N ARG A 51 -36.00 -15.18 -19.15
CA ARG A 51 -35.55 -16.31 -20.01
C ARG A 51 -34.11 -16.75 -19.80
N ASP A 52 -33.29 -15.94 -19.13
CA ASP A 52 -31.92 -16.29 -18.77
C ASP A 52 -31.87 -17.26 -17.56
N TYR A 53 -32.98 -17.37 -16.80
CA TYR A 53 -33.10 -18.20 -15.60
C TYR A 53 -34.20 -19.27 -15.74
N ASP A 54 -35.41 -18.87 -16.12
CA ASP A 54 -36.55 -19.73 -16.47
C ASP A 54 -36.62 -19.85 -18.01
N ALA A 55 -35.86 -20.80 -18.53
CA ALA A 55 -35.51 -20.90 -19.95
C ALA A 55 -36.70 -21.35 -20.81
N ASP A 56 -37.56 -22.23 -20.28
CA ASP A 56 -38.80 -22.63 -20.96
C ASP A 56 -40.00 -21.73 -20.59
N GLY A 57 -39.94 -21.01 -19.47
CA GLY A 57 -40.96 -20.08 -19.02
C GLY A 57 -42.14 -20.69 -18.29
N ASN A 58 -41.96 -21.87 -17.70
CA ASN A 58 -43.03 -22.61 -17.04
C ASN A 58 -43.30 -22.12 -15.59
N GLY A 59 -42.50 -21.21 -15.03
CA GLY A 59 -42.60 -20.72 -13.65
C GLY A 59 -42.02 -21.67 -12.59
N TYR A 60 -41.12 -22.58 -12.99
CA TYR A 60 -40.48 -23.60 -12.17
C TYR A 60 -39.04 -23.85 -12.64
N LEU A 61 -38.07 -23.45 -11.81
CA LEU A 61 -36.66 -23.72 -12.06
C LEU A 61 -36.38 -25.22 -11.89
N SER A 62 -36.15 -25.91 -13.00
CA SER A 62 -35.70 -27.30 -12.99
C SER A 62 -34.27 -27.43 -12.44
N PRO A 63 -33.85 -28.61 -11.95
CA PRO A 63 -32.46 -28.85 -11.57
C PRO A 63 -31.45 -28.51 -12.67
N SER A 64 -31.83 -28.68 -13.94
CA SER A 64 -31.01 -28.31 -15.10
C SER A 64 -30.87 -26.80 -15.28
N GLU A 65 -31.90 -26.01 -14.97
CA GLU A 65 -31.82 -24.54 -14.99
C GLU A 65 -31.00 -24.04 -13.81
N ILE A 66 -31.29 -24.52 -12.59
CA ILE A 66 -30.52 -24.20 -11.38
C ILE A 66 -29.01 -24.46 -11.60
N SER A 67 -28.64 -25.59 -12.23
CA SER A 67 -27.23 -25.90 -12.53
C SER A 67 -26.54 -24.97 -13.55
N ARG A 68 -27.33 -24.24 -14.35
CA ARG A 68 -26.86 -23.29 -15.38
C ARG A 68 -26.89 -21.84 -14.91
N ILE A 69 -27.67 -21.51 -13.89
CA ILE A 69 -27.69 -20.19 -13.26
C ILE A 69 -26.38 -20.03 -12.48
N LYS A 70 -25.35 -19.57 -13.20
CA LYS A 70 -24.01 -19.26 -12.67
C LYS A 70 -23.88 -17.82 -12.23
N ASN A 71 -24.66 -16.93 -12.83
CA ASN A 71 -24.63 -15.50 -12.55
C ASN A 71 -26.06 -15.03 -12.29
N LEU A 72 -26.24 -14.14 -11.31
CA LEU A 72 -27.52 -13.48 -11.02
C LEU A 72 -27.32 -11.97 -11.10
N HIS A 73 -27.98 -11.37 -12.08
CA HIS A 73 -28.03 -9.93 -12.33
C HIS A 73 -29.38 -9.37 -11.83
N CYS A 74 -29.34 -8.58 -10.77
CA CYS A 74 -30.49 -7.86 -10.21
C CYS A 74 -30.16 -6.42 -9.81
N GLU A 75 -29.15 -5.83 -10.43
CA GLU A 75 -28.71 -4.44 -10.28
C GLU A 75 -29.85 -3.45 -10.55
N ASN A 76 -29.91 -2.32 -9.84
CA ASN A 76 -30.81 -1.19 -10.09
C ASN A 76 -32.32 -1.57 -10.16
N SER A 77 -32.72 -2.68 -9.52
CA SER A 77 -34.00 -3.33 -9.79
C SER A 77 -35.07 -3.13 -8.71
N ASN A 78 -34.80 -2.32 -7.69
CA ASN A 78 -35.68 -2.11 -6.52
C ASN A 78 -36.00 -3.44 -5.79
N VAL A 79 -34.97 -4.26 -5.57
CA VAL A 79 -35.03 -5.48 -4.74
C VAL A 79 -34.85 -5.08 -3.27
N TYR A 80 -35.67 -5.62 -2.38
CA TYR A 80 -35.62 -5.41 -0.92
C TYR A 80 -35.15 -6.66 -0.16
N SER A 81 -35.25 -7.84 -0.76
CA SER A 81 -34.81 -9.10 -0.16
C SER A 81 -34.30 -10.09 -1.21
N LEU A 82 -33.20 -10.77 -0.89
CA LEU A 82 -32.65 -11.87 -1.68
C LEU A 82 -33.21 -13.25 -1.30
N GLN A 83 -34.21 -13.33 -0.41
CA GLN A 83 -34.81 -14.61 -0.02
C GLN A 83 -35.30 -15.40 -1.25
N GLY A 84 -34.85 -16.65 -1.36
CA GLY A 84 -34.95 -17.52 -2.53
C GLY A 84 -33.61 -17.77 -3.23
N ILE A 85 -32.58 -16.97 -2.97
CA ILE A 85 -31.22 -17.18 -3.50
C ILE A 85 -30.60 -18.50 -3.04
N GLU A 86 -31.01 -19.03 -1.89
CA GLU A 86 -30.57 -20.33 -1.35
C GLU A 86 -30.94 -21.52 -2.25
N TYR A 87 -31.88 -21.36 -3.18
CA TYR A 87 -32.19 -22.38 -4.20
C TYR A 87 -31.21 -22.37 -5.37
N LEU A 88 -30.44 -21.29 -5.56
CA LEU A 88 -29.46 -21.09 -6.64
C LEU A 88 -28.08 -21.62 -6.23
N SER A 89 -28.02 -22.88 -5.82
CA SER A 89 -26.81 -23.48 -5.20
C SER A 89 -25.59 -23.61 -6.13
N SER A 90 -25.77 -23.40 -7.43
CA SER A 90 -24.69 -23.40 -8.44
C SER A 90 -24.15 -22.00 -8.77
N LEU A 91 -24.66 -20.95 -8.11
CA LEU A 91 -24.29 -19.55 -8.36
C LEU A 91 -22.82 -19.29 -8.05
N GLU A 92 -22.11 -18.68 -9.01
CA GLU A 92 -20.70 -18.28 -8.95
C GLU A 92 -20.55 -16.75 -8.86
N GLY A 93 -21.48 -15.96 -9.42
CA GLY A 93 -21.47 -14.49 -9.33
C GLY A 93 -22.84 -13.87 -8.99
N LEU A 94 -22.84 -12.85 -8.14
CA LEU A 94 -24.04 -12.09 -7.73
C LEU A 94 -23.82 -10.59 -7.92
N TRP A 95 -24.63 -9.95 -8.78
CA TRP A 95 -24.66 -8.50 -8.97
C TRP A 95 -26.00 -7.94 -8.51
N CYS A 96 -26.01 -7.27 -7.37
CA CYS A 96 -27.20 -6.75 -6.71
C CYS A 96 -27.06 -5.28 -6.25
N LEU A 97 -26.14 -4.52 -6.85
CA LEU A 97 -25.91 -3.11 -6.50
C LEU A 97 -27.12 -2.19 -6.79
N ASN A 98 -27.17 -1.03 -6.11
CA ASN A 98 -28.24 -0.03 -6.24
C ASN A 98 -29.64 -0.63 -5.97
N ASN A 99 -29.84 -1.16 -4.77
CA ASN A 99 -31.09 -1.77 -4.32
C ASN A 99 -31.39 -1.36 -2.86
N HIS A 100 -32.40 -1.99 -2.24
CA HIS A 100 -32.86 -1.74 -0.87
C HIS A 100 -32.70 -2.98 0.02
N ILE A 101 -31.68 -3.78 -0.25
CA ILE A 101 -31.43 -5.04 0.46
C ILE A 101 -30.76 -4.70 1.81
N SER A 102 -31.37 -5.13 2.90
CA SER A 102 -30.88 -4.84 4.27
C SER A 102 -30.24 -6.03 4.98
N SER A 103 -30.38 -7.24 4.43
CA SER A 103 -29.72 -8.45 4.90
C SER A 103 -29.54 -9.45 3.75
N MET A 104 -28.51 -10.28 3.88
CA MET A 104 -28.13 -11.29 2.89
C MET A 104 -27.69 -12.56 3.63
N ASP A 105 -28.31 -13.69 3.31
CA ASP A 105 -27.89 -15.02 3.75
C ASP A 105 -27.42 -15.79 2.51
N LEU A 106 -26.13 -16.14 2.48
CA LEU A 106 -25.48 -16.88 1.38
C LEU A 106 -25.08 -18.29 1.78
N SER A 107 -25.57 -18.82 2.91
CA SER A 107 -25.25 -20.17 3.37
C SER A 107 -25.69 -21.28 2.40
N GLY A 108 -26.60 -20.97 1.46
CA GLY A 108 -27.01 -21.84 0.36
C GLY A 108 -26.15 -21.76 -0.91
N ASN A 109 -25.14 -20.86 -0.97
CA ASN A 109 -24.39 -20.52 -2.18
C ASN A 109 -22.87 -20.75 -2.01
N PRO A 110 -22.41 -22.00 -1.76
CA PRO A 110 -21.00 -22.30 -1.46
C PRO A 110 -20.06 -22.25 -2.69
N GLU A 111 -20.63 -22.18 -3.89
CA GLU A 111 -19.89 -22.07 -5.16
C GLU A 111 -19.58 -20.60 -5.54
N LEU A 112 -20.05 -19.63 -4.75
CA LEU A 112 -19.95 -18.21 -5.04
C LEU A 112 -18.50 -17.72 -4.97
N LYS A 113 -18.05 -17.08 -6.05
CA LYS A 113 -16.73 -16.47 -6.24
C LYS A 113 -16.78 -14.94 -6.20
N GLY A 114 -17.93 -14.34 -6.53
CA GLY A 114 -18.02 -12.91 -6.74
C GLY A 114 -19.33 -12.29 -6.24
N ILE A 115 -19.22 -11.16 -5.56
CA ILE A 115 -20.35 -10.37 -5.07
C ILE A 115 -20.15 -8.89 -5.37
N TRP A 116 -21.13 -8.27 -6.02
CA TRP A 116 -21.25 -6.81 -6.11
C TRP A 116 -22.57 -6.36 -5.48
N CYS A 117 -22.50 -5.86 -4.25
CA CYS A 117 -23.64 -5.48 -3.43
C CYS A 117 -23.63 -4.00 -2.96
N SER A 118 -22.71 -3.19 -3.47
CA SER A 118 -22.60 -1.74 -3.25
C SER A 118 -23.95 -0.99 -3.33
N HIS A 119 -24.10 0.12 -2.59
CA HIS A 119 -25.33 0.91 -2.52
C HIS A 119 -26.59 0.08 -2.19
N ASN A 120 -26.59 -0.44 -0.96
CA ASN A 120 -27.69 -1.17 -0.34
C ASN A 120 -27.77 -0.81 1.15
N ASP A 121 -28.90 -1.12 1.79
CA ASP A 121 -29.23 -0.73 3.16
C ASP A 121 -28.71 -1.73 4.22
N PHE A 122 -27.51 -2.29 4.00
CA PHE A 122 -26.90 -3.25 4.92
C PHE A 122 -26.44 -2.59 6.24
N THR A 123 -26.08 -3.42 7.21
CA THR A 123 -25.46 -3.00 8.48
C THR A 123 -24.30 -3.91 8.88
N SER A 124 -24.35 -5.17 8.47
CA SER A 124 -23.26 -6.13 8.51
C SER A 124 -23.32 -7.07 7.29
N LEU A 125 -22.19 -7.66 6.94
CA LEU A 125 -22.08 -8.71 5.92
C LEU A 125 -21.27 -9.89 6.47
N ASP A 126 -21.76 -11.11 6.27
CA ASP A 126 -21.06 -12.34 6.66
C ASP A 126 -20.93 -13.27 5.45
N PHE A 127 -19.70 -13.54 5.04
CA PHE A 127 -19.38 -14.38 3.89
C PHE A 127 -18.90 -15.78 4.29
N SER A 128 -19.12 -16.19 5.54
CA SER A 128 -18.73 -17.51 6.07
C SER A 128 -19.29 -18.72 5.29
N GLY A 129 -20.39 -18.54 4.57
CA GLY A 129 -20.98 -19.54 3.67
C GLY A 129 -20.31 -19.70 2.30
N CYS A 130 -19.39 -18.81 1.91
CA CYS A 130 -18.85 -18.72 0.54
C CYS A 130 -17.33 -18.97 0.49
N PRO A 131 -16.84 -20.20 0.74
CA PRO A 131 -15.41 -20.49 0.88
C PRO A 131 -14.58 -20.32 -0.42
N LYS A 132 -15.24 -20.11 -1.57
CA LYS A 132 -14.60 -19.85 -2.87
C LYS A 132 -14.64 -18.38 -3.28
N LEU A 133 -15.04 -17.48 -2.39
CA LEU A 133 -15.17 -16.05 -2.67
C LEU A 133 -13.80 -15.45 -2.98
N GLU A 134 -13.65 -14.98 -4.22
CA GLU A 134 -12.44 -14.38 -4.82
C GLU A 134 -12.51 -12.84 -4.77
N TRP A 135 -13.71 -12.24 -4.92
CA TRP A 135 -13.89 -10.78 -4.93
C TRP A 135 -15.20 -10.29 -4.31
N VAL A 136 -15.14 -9.13 -3.64
CA VAL A 136 -16.29 -8.45 -3.02
C VAL A 136 -16.27 -6.94 -3.28
N TYR A 137 -17.40 -6.40 -3.76
CA TYR A 137 -17.69 -4.97 -3.85
C TYR A 137 -18.88 -4.61 -2.95
N CYS A 138 -18.62 -3.89 -1.86
CA CYS A 138 -19.59 -3.45 -0.85
C CYS A 138 -19.43 -1.95 -0.50
N TYR A 139 -19.14 -1.14 -1.52
CA TYR A 139 -19.05 0.32 -1.42
C TYR A 139 -20.36 0.94 -0.94
N ASN A 140 -20.27 1.83 0.05
CA ASN A 140 -21.38 2.65 0.57
C ASN A 140 -22.62 1.80 0.92
N CYS A 141 -22.43 0.88 1.88
CA CYS A 141 -23.42 -0.07 2.38
C CYS A 141 -23.75 0.14 3.87
N GLN A 142 -23.34 1.28 4.45
CA GLN A 142 -23.49 1.63 5.88
C GLN A 142 -22.99 0.57 6.88
N LEU A 143 -21.97 -0.21 6.49
CA LEU A 143 -21.47 -1.33 7.29
C LEU A 143 -20.86 -0.88 8.62
N THR A 144 -21.12 -1.69 9.64
CA THR A 144 -20.49 -1.65 10.98
C THR A 144 -19.58 -2.86 11.22
N SER A 145 -19.69 -3.88 10.38
CA SER A 145 -18.88 -5.10 10.44
C SER A 145 -18.93 -5.85 9.10
N ILE A 146 -17.85 -6.54 8.79
CA ILE A 146 -17.74 -7.45 7.65
C ILE A 146 -16.93 -8.67 8.09
N ASN A 147 -17.41 -9.88 7.80
CA ASN A 147 -16.68 -11.12 8.08
C ASN A 147 -16.21 -11.78 6.78
N VAL A 148 -14.89 -11.80 6.59
CA VAL A 148 -14.18 -12.47 5.48
C VAL A 148 -13.25 -13.61 5.95
N SER A 149 -13.31 -13.98 7.23
CA SER A 149 -12.36 -14.92 7.86
C SER A 149 -12.43 -16.36 7.33
N ASN A 150 -13.47 -16.74 6.58
CA ASN A 150 -13.59 -18.06 5.96
C ASN A 150 -13.46 -18.04 4.44
N ASN A 151 -12.88 -16.98 3.88
CA ASN A 151 -12.74 -16.75 2.44
C ASN A 151 -11.25 -16.74 2.04
N PRO A 152 -10.53 -17.89 2.12
CA PRO A 152 -9.08 -17.96 1.89
C PRO A 152 -8.67 -17.69 0.43
N GLU A 153 -9.63 -17.73 -0.50
CA GLU A 153 -9.45 -17.43 -1.91
C GLU A 153 -9.62 -15.93 -2.25
N LEU A 154 -9.98 -15.09 -1.26
CA LEU A 154 -10.25 -13.67 -1.47
C LEU A 154 -8.99 -12.92 -1.93
N ALA A 155 -9.05 -12.36 -3.14
CA ALA A 155 -8.01 -11.57 -3.78
C ALA A 155 -8.35 -10.07 -3.83
N TYR A 156 -9.63 -9.72 -3.95
CA TYR A 156 -10.10 -8.33 -4.08
C TYR A 156 -11.17 -7.99 -3.06
N ILE A 157 -11.03 -6.84 -2.37
CA ILE A 157 -12.11 -6.27 -1.57
C ILE A 157 -12.22 -4.76 -1.72
N GLU A 158 -13.41 -4.28 -2.09
CA GLU A 158 -13.83 -2.89 -1.93
C GLU A 158 -14.90 -2.78 -0.86
N CYS A 159 -14.59 -2.06 0.24
CA CYS A 159 -15.51 -1.70 1.31
C CYS A 159 -15.54 -0.18 1.57
N ASN A 160 -15.11 0.62 0.59
CA ASN A 160 -15.08 2.09 0.63
C ASN A 160 -16.39 2.73 1.16
N ALA A 161 -16.28 3.88 1.81
CA ALA A 161 -17.39 4.70 2.32
C ALA A 161 -18.37 3.98 3.27
N ASN A 162 -17.83 3.15 4.18
CA ASN A 162 -18.56 2.58 5.30
C ASN A 162 -18.05 3.17 6.63
N PRO A 163 -18.40 4.43 6.98
CA PRO A 163 -17.69 5.23 8.00
C PRO A 163 -17.80 4.73 9.44
N ASN A 164 -18.65 3.71 9.70
CA ASN A 164 -18.84 3.10 11.01
C ASN A 164 -18.16 1.71 11.12
N LEU A 165 -17.34 1.32 10.13
CA LEU A 165 -16.77 -0.03 10.06
C LEU A 165 -15.64 -0.22 11.07
N HIS A 166 -14.76 0.77 11.22
CA HIS A 166 -13.67 0.89 12.21
C HIS A 166 -12.58 -0.19 12.26
N THR A 167 -12.89 -1.46 11.94
CA THR A 167 -11.96 -2.58 11.96
C THR A 167 -12.18 -3.53 10.78
N LEU A 168 -11.08 -4.10 10.28
CA LEU A 168 -11.04 -5.13 9.26
C LEU A 168 -10.08 -6.23 9.74
N ASP A 169 -10.44 -7.50 9.53
CA ASP A 169 -9.58 -8.66 9.81
C ASP A 169 -9.32 -9.40 8.50
N PHE A 170 -8.05 -9.41 8.10
CA PHE A 170 -7.55 -10.08 6.89
C PHE A 170 -6.61 -11.25 7.22
N SER A 171 -6.55 -11.70 8.47
CA SER A 171 -5.60 -12.72 8.96
C SER A 171 -5.67 -14.07 8.22
N GLN A 172 -6.80 -14.38 7.58
CA GLN A 172 -7.01 -15.62 6.82
C GLN A 172 -6.94 -15.42 5.30
N ASN A 173 -6.87 -14.17 4.81
CA ASN A 173 -7.05 -13.80 3.41
C ASN A 173 -5.69 -13.63 2.71
N THR A 174 -4.83 -14.66 2.80
CA THR A 174 -3.43 -14.64 2.32
C THR A 174 -3.24 -14.43 0.80
N LYS A 175 -4.34 -14.41 0.05
CA LYS A 175 -4.40 -14.16 -1.39
C LYS A 175 -4.79 -12.72 -1.75
N LEU A 176 -5.06 -11.83 -0.78
CA LEU A 176 -5.41 -10.44 -1.06
C LEU A 176 -4.32 -9.72 -1.85
N GLU A 177 -4.74 -9.20 -3.00
CA GLU A 177 -3.95 -8.47 -3.99
C GLU A 177 -4.40 -7.00 -4.07
N ASN A 178 -5.68 -6.68 -3.82
CA ASN A 178 -6.19 -5.30 -3.75
C ASN A 178 -7.14 -5.08 -2.56
N ILE A 179 -6.92 -4.01 -1.80
CA ILE A 179 -7.76 -3.59 -0.67
C ILE A 179 -8.15 -2.12 -0.85
N PHE A 180 -9.46 -1.85 -0.96
CA PHE A 180 -10.04 -0.51 -0.98
C PHE A 180 -10.94 -0.31 0.25
N ALA A 181 -10.41 0.37 1.25
CA ALA A 181 -10.99 0.55 2.58
C ALA A 181 -11.02 2.03 3.03
N SER A 182 -11.19 2.94 2.08
CA SER A 182 -11.19 4.38 2.30
C SER A 182 -12.50 4.89 2.91
N SER A 183 -12.46 5.96 3.70
CA SER A 183 -13.65 6.51 4.37
C SER A 183 -14.40 5.49 5.24
N CYS A 184 -13.67 4.62 5.94
CA CYS A 184 -14.21 3.52 6.76
C CYS A 184 -14.10 3.77 8.29
N GLY A 185 -13.54 4.92 8.69
CA GLY A 185 -13.34 5.27 10.09
C GLY A 185 -12.29 4.42 10.81
N LEU A 186 -11.39 3.77 10.05
CA LEU A 186 -10.35 2.89 10.59
C LEU A 186 -9.35 3.69 11.42
N THR A 187 -8.86 3.12 12.53
CA THR A 187 -7.74 3.66 13.32
C THR A 187 -6.44 2.89 13.13
N SER A 188 -6.55 1.65 12.64
CA SER A 188 -5.46 0.79 12.21
C SER A 188 -5.97 -0.14 11.10
N ILE A 189 -5.04 -0.69 10.32
CA ILE A 189 -5.30 -1.76 9.35
C ILE A 189 -4.10 -2.71 9.36
N ASP A 190 -4.36 -4.02 9.57
CA ASP A 190 -3.32 -5.04 9.52
C ASP A 190 -3.33 -5.75 8.17
N VAL A 191 -2.25 -5.55 7.41
CA VAL A 191 -2.00 -6.20 6.11
C VAL A 191 -0.80 -7.15 6.16
N SER A 192 -0.29 -7.48 7.36
CA SER A 192 0.89 -8.32 7.55
C SER A 192 0.73 -9.76 7.03
N ASN A 193 -0.52 -10.23 6.91
CA ASN A 193 -0.88 -11.54 6.35
C ASN A 193 -1.22 -11.50 4.84
N CYS A 194 -1.05 -10.35 4.17
CA CYS A 194 -1.38 -10.15 2.75
C CYS A 194 -0.10 -10.00 1.88
N PRO A 195 0.76 -11.03 1.75
CA PRO A 195 2.06 -10.91 1.07
C PRO A 195 1.96 -10.68 -0.44
N ARG A 196 0.74 -10.78 -1.00
CA ARG A 196 0.43 -10.49 -2.40
C ARG A 196 -0.15 -9.10 -2.63
N LEU A 197 -0.28 -8.28 -1.59
CA LEU A 197 -0.92 -6.96 -1.70
C LEU A 197 -0.15 -6.07 -2.69
N CYS A 198 -0.84 -5.69 -3.76
CA CYS A 198 -0.34 -4.87 -4.86
C CYS A 198 -0.95 -3.45 -4.84
N GLU A 199 -2.16 -3.30 -4.32
CA GLU A 199 -2.82 -2.00 -4.14
C GLU A 199 -3.50 -1.89 -2.77
N LEU A 200 -3.19 -0.81 -2.07
CA LEU A 200 -3.84 -0.42 -0.82
C LEU A 200 -4.35 1.02 -0.93
N ALA A 201 -5.68 1.16 -0.95
CA ALA A 201 -6.36 2.44 -0.78
C ALA A 201 -7.03 2.46 0.60
N ALA A 202 -6.52 3.29 1.50
CA ALA A 202 -7.01 3.47 2.87
C ALA A 202 -7.11 4.96 3.24
N PHE A 203 -7.32 5.83 2.25
CA PHE A 203 -7.47 7.27 2.45
C PHE A 203 -8.74 7.64 3.24
N LYS A 204 -8.76 8.83 3.85
CA LYS A 204 -9.89 9.32 4.67
C LYS A 204 -10.21 8.40 5.83
N ASN A 205 -9.19 8.06 6.60
CA ASN A 205 -9.30 7.27 7.82
C ASN A 205 -8.58 8.01 8.96
N ASN A 206 -8.50 7.36 10.13
CA ASN A 206 -7.83 7.88 11.31
C ASN A 206 -6.58 7.06 11.64
N LEU A 207 -5.87 6.57 10.61
CA LEU A 207 -4.67 5.75 10.80
C LEU A 207 -3.59 6.56 11.53
N THR A 208 -2.96 5.94 12.53
CA THR A 208 -1.81 6.51 13.27
C THR A 208 -0.51 5.77 12.98
N SER A 209 -0.62 4.54 12.47
CA SER A 209 0.50 3.72 12.00
C SER A 209 0.03 2.81 10.86
N LEU A 210 0.97 2.45 9.98
CA LEU A 210 0.77 1.47 8.92
C LEU A 210 2.08 0.70 8.72
N ASN A 211 2.02 -0.63 8.78
CA ASN A 211 3.16 -1.50 8.55
C ASN A 211 3.01 -2.23 7.19
N LEU A 212 3.99 -2.03 6.30
CA LEU A 212 4.02 -2.61 4.95
C LEU A 212 5.19 -3.57 4.74
N SER A 213 5.91 -3.96 5.80
CA SER A 213 7.13 -4.79 5.72
C SER A 213 6.93 -6.14 5.06
N ASN A 214 5.69 -6.66 5.09
CA ASN A 214 5.33 -7.96 4.50
C ASN A 214 4.70 -7.83 3.10
N ASN A 215 4.64 -6.64 2.51
CA ASN A 215 3.89 -6.34 1.28
C ASN A 215 4.82 -5.87 0.12
N PRO A 216 5.89 -6.59 -0.23
CA PRO A 216 6.94 -6.12 -1.15
C PRO A 216 6.49 -5.95 -2.61
N LEU A 217 5.28 -6.40 -2.96
CA LEU A 217 4.68 -6.29 -4.29
C LEU A 217 3.80 -5.05 -4.46
N LEU A 218 3.74 -4.16 -3.46
CA LEU A 218 2.87 -2.99 -3.49
C LEU A 218 3.28 -2.02 -4.62
N LYS A 219 2.42 -1.89 -5.63
CA LYS A 219 2.51 -0.95 -6.75
C LYS A 219 1.88 0.40 -6.42
N ARG A 220 0.80 0.40 -5.64
CA ARG A 220 -0.07 1.56 -5.39
C ARG A 220 -0.38 1.66 -3.90
N LEU A 221 -0.08 2.83 -3.33
CA LEU A 221 -0.40 3.16 -1.95
C LEU A 221 -1.11 4.52 -1.90
N ASP A 222 -2.40 4.52 -1.56
CA ASP A 222 -3.16 5.74 -1.29
C ASP A 222 -3.63 5.76 0.17
N ILE A 223 -3.00 6.64 0.94
CA ILE A 223 -3.23 6.86 2.37
C ILE A 223 -3.52 8.34 2.67
N TRP A 224 -3.96 9.10 1.67
CA TRP A 224 -4.37 10.50 1.81
C TRP A 224 -5.34 10.72 2.97
N ASP A 225 -5.28 11.88 3.62
CA ASP A 225 -6.30 12.29 4.60
C ASP A 225 -6.35 11.31 5.80
N ASN A 226 -5.14 11.00 6.30
CA ASN A 226 -4.88 10.30 7.55
C ASN A 226 -4.03 11.23 8.42
N GLU A 227 -4.64 12.31 8.92
CA GLU A 227 -3.96 13.48 9.52
C GLU A 227 -3.04 13.18 10.71
N ASN A 228 -3.11 11.98 11.31
CA ASN A 228 -2.29 11.55 12.44
C ASN A 228 -1.20 10.52 12.07
N LEU A 229 -1.08 10.14 10.80
CA LEU A 229 -0.09 9.18 10.32
C LEU A 229 1.25 9.89 10.07
N ALA A 230 2.17 9.77 11.03
CA ALA A 230 3.45 10.51 11.01
C ALA A 230 4.62 9.78 10.33
N TYR A 231 4.48 8.47 10.08
CA TYR A 231 5.53 7.64 9.48
C TYR A 231 4.95 6.37 8.83
N VAL A 232 5.52 5.99 7.68
CA VAL A 232 5.28 4.73 6.96
C VAL A 232 6.63 4.31 6.36
N ASP A 233 7.09 3.10 6.66
CA ASP A 233 8.26 2.52 5.99
C ASP A 233 7.86 2.02 4.59
N ILE A 234 8.44 2.63 3.56
CA ILE A 234 8.28 2.23 2.15
C ILE A 234 9.57 1.65 1.54
N SER A 235 10.63 1.45 2.34
CA SER A 235 11.96 1.03 1.86
C SER A 235 11.96 -0.34 1.15
N ASN A 236 11.08 -1.24 1.57
CA ASN A 236 10.92 -2.57 0.96
C ASN A 236 10.02 -2.56 -0.30
N LEU A 237 9.38 -1.44 -0.63
CA LEU A 237 8.38 -1.34 -1.71
C LEU A 237 9.03 -0.97 -3.06
N SER A 238 9.99 -1.78 -3.50
CA SER A 238 10.78 -1.52 -4.71
C SER A 238 9.96 -1.43 -6.02
N GLN A 239 8.71 -1.92 -6.01
CA GLN A 239 7.76 -1.89 -7.13
C GLN A 239 6.75 -0.73 -7.06
N LEU A 240 6.85 0.17 -6.07
CA LEU A 240 5.92 1.28 -5.88
C LEU A 240 5.97 2.27 -7.06
N GLU A 241 4.83 2.45 -7.73
CA GLU A 241 4.64 3.32 -8.92
C GLU A 241 3.78 4.55 -8.59
N TYR A 242 2.79 4.39 -7.68
CA TYR A 242 1.90 5.45 -7.23
C TYR A 242 1.94 5.54 -5.70
N TYR A 243 2.24 6.74 -5.18
CA TYR A 243 2.18 7.03 -3.75
C TYR A 243 1.41 8.34 -3.49
N ASN A 244 0.31 8.24 -2.75
CA ASN A 244 -0.45 9.38 -2.25
C ASN A 244 -0.44 9.38 -0.72
N VAL A 245 0.26 10.36 -0.16
CA VAL A 245 0.48 10.59 1.28
C VAL A 245 0.11 12.03 1.64
N ALA A 246 -0.80 12.65 0.90
CA ALA A 246 -1.24 14.01 1.19
C ALA A 246 -2.06 14.11 2.49
N ASN A 247 -2.06 15.28 3.14
CA ASN A 247 -2.78 15.55 4.39
C ASN A 247 -2.54 14.47 5.46
N THR A 248 -1.28 14.28 5.85
CA THR A 248 -0.85 13.38 6.94
C THR A 248 0.08 14.12 7.91
N ALA A 249 0.61 13.45 8.93
CA ALA A 249 1.54 14.04 9.90
C ALA A 249 3.02 13.89 9.51
N MET A 250 3.33 13.63 8.24
CA MET A 250 4.69 13.36 7.76
C MET A 250 5.60 14.58 7.92
N THR A 251 6.74 14.39 8.59
CA THR A 251 7.79 15.40 8.75
C THR A 251 8.95 15.23 7.74
N SER A 252 9.06 14.05 7.13
CA SER A 252 10.08 13.71 6.15
C SER A 252 9.62 12.54 5.27
N LEU A 253 9.98 12.56 3.98
CA LEU A 253 9.72 11.46 3.04
C LEU A 253 11.01 11.06 2.32
N ASP A 254 11.30 9.75 2.28
CA ASP A 254 12.40 9.18 1.50
C ASP A 254 11.89 8.09 0.56
N MET A 255 12.02 8.34 -0.75
CA MET A 255 11.63 7.42 -1.82
C MET A 255 12.87 6.81 -2.51
N SER A 256 14.05 6.90 -1.89
CA SER A 256 15.33 6.46 -2.47
C SER A 256 15.40 5.00 -2.87
N ALA A 257 14.55 4.15 -2.28
CA ALA A 257 14.42 2.72 -2.54
C ALA A 257 13.31 2.36 -3.55
N ASN A 258 12.58 3.34 -4.10
CA ASN A 258 11.38 3.14 -4.93
C ASN A 258 11.61 3.61 -6.39
N PRO A 259 12.58 3.05 -7.14
CA PRO A 259 13.01 3.59 -8.44
C PRO A 259 11.92 3.54 -9.54
N GLN A 260 10.84 2.79 -9.32
CA GLN A 260 9.70 2.71 -10.23
C GLN A 260 8.67 3.83 -10.04
N LEU A 261 8.81 4.67 -9.01
CA LEU A 261 7.81 5.70 -8.66
C LEU A 261 7.59 6.67 -9.83
N MET A 262 6.34 6.74 -10.31
CA MET A 262 5.89 7.56 -11.44
C MET A 262 5.08 8.77 -10.98
N TYR A 263 4.31 8.60 -9.90
CA TYR A 263 3.33 9.56 -9.40
C TYR A 263 3.48 9.71 -7.88
N LEU A 264 3.73 10.94 -7.41
CA LEU A 264 3.81 11.26 -5.98
C LEU A 264 2.91 12.44 -5.62
N VAL A 265 1.97 12.20 -4.71
CA VAL A 265 1.21 13.25 -4.02
C VAL A 265 1.67 13.31 -2.57
N ALA A 266 2.32 14.40 -2.19
CA ALA A 266 2.78 14.64 -0.82
C ALA A 266 2.37 16.03 -0.29
N SER A 267 1.45 16.71 -0.99
CA SER A 267 0.85 17.98 -0.60
C SER A 267 0.17 17.95 0.78
N TYR A 268 0.01 19.13 1.40
CA TYR A 268 -0.68 19.35 2.67
C TYR A 268 -0.01 18.62 3.85
N ASN A 269 1.28 18.31 3.75
CA ASN A 269 2.11 17.86 4.87
C ASN A 269 2.87 19.08 5.41
N GLU A 270 2.16 20.01 6.06
CA GLU A 270 2.72 21.30 6.50
C GLU A 270 3.96 21.17 7.40
N GLN A 271 4.13 20.04 8.09
CA GLN A 271 5.28 19.76 8.97
C GLN A 271 6.48 19.14 8.22
N MET A 272 6.38 18.87 6.93
CA MET A 272 7.43 18.27 6.13
C MET A 272 8.60 19.25 5.95
N THR A 273 9.79 18.82 6.38
CA THR A 273 11.03 19.61 6.30
C THR A 273 12.01 19.11 5.23
N SER A 274 11.88 17.85 4.82
CA SER A 274 12.77 17.21 3.84
C SER A 274 12.05 16.16 2.98
N ILE A 275 12.33 16.14 1.68
CA ILE A 275 11.88 15.12 0.74
C ILE A 275 13.07 14.62 -0.11
N ASN A 276 13.21 13.30 -0.25
CA ASN A 276 14.23 12.69 -1.10
C ASN A 276 13.60 11.91 -2.26
N ILE A 277 13.66 12.50 -3.45
CA ILE A 277 13.19 11.91 -4.72
C ILE A 277 14.32 11.65 -5.72
N ARG A 278 15.59 11.73 -5.28
CA ARG A 278 16.76 11.75 -6.18
C ARG A 278 16.96 10.46 -6.99
N ASN A 279 16.43 9.34 -6.51
CA ASN A 279 16.57 8.02 -7.15
C ASN A 279 15.31 7.57 -7.91
N ASN A 280 14.37 8.49 -8.23
CA ASN A 280 13.11 8.17 -8.91
C ASN A 280 13.11 8.70 -10.37
N PRO A 281 13.87 8.08 -11.30
CA PRO A 281 14.03 8.58 -12.67
C PRO A 281 12.75 8.48 -13.51
N ARG A 282 11.79 7.64 -13.11
CA ARG A 282 10.46 7.51 -13.74
C ARG A 282 9.45 8.55 -13.24
N LEU A 283 9.77 9.33 -12.21
CA LEU A 283 8.85 10.29 -11.60
C LEU A 283 8.46 11.34 -12.64
N CYS A 284 7.16 11.42 -12.92
CA CYS A 284 6.61 12.24 -14.00
C CYS A 284 5.52 13.22 -13.54
N GLN A 285 4.84 12.94 -12.42
CA GLN A 285 3.93 13.85 -11.71
C GLN A 285 4.33 13.99 -10.23
N LEU A 286 4.43 15.23 -9.75
CA LEU A 286 4.77 15.56 -8.36
C LEU A 286 3.87 16.69 -7.84
N HIS A 287 3.23 16.44 -6.71
CA HIS A 287 2.36 17.39 -6.02
C HIS A 287 2.88 17.64 -4.61
N LEU A 288 3.28 18.89 -4.35
CA LEU A 288 3.83 19.43 -3.12
C LEU A 288 3.14 20.78 -2.82
N GLU A 289 1.82 20.76 -2.68
CA GLU A 289 1.05 21.97 -2.36
C GLU A 289 1.06 22.23 -0.85
N CYS A 290 1.49 23.42 -0.45
CA CYS A 290 1.44 23.94 0.92
C CYS A 290 2.25 23.17 1.96
N ASP A 291 3.36 22.57 1.52
CA ASP A 291 4.40 22.00 2.37
C ASP A 291 5.36 23.11 2.85
N TYR A 292 4.81 24.09 3.56
CA TYR A 292 5.45 25.38 3.89
C TYR A 292 6.85 25.25 4.49
N ASN A 293 7.08 24.21 5.31
CA ASN A 293 8.34 24.02 6.02
C ASN A 293 9.45 23.37 5.17
N LEU A 294 9.19 22.92 3.94
CA LEU A 294 10.19 22.23 3.12
C LEU A 294 11.36 23.16 2.76
N GLY A 295 12.56 22.85 3.25
CA GLY A 295 13.73 23.73 3.12
C GLY A 295 14.52 23.57 1.81
N SER A 296 14.35 22.46 1.09
CA SER A 296 14.99 22.20 -0.21
C SER A 296 14.21 21.17 -1.03
N LEU A 297 14.33 21.26 -2.36
CA LEU A 297 13.76 20.31 -3.31
C LEU A 297 14.75 20.06 -4.46
N ASP A 298 15.28 18.84 -4.54
CA ASP A 298 16.22 18.41 -5.60
C ASP A 298 15.49 17.62 -6.69
N LEU A 299 15.27 18.24 -7.85
CA LEU A 299 14.62 17.64 -9.01
C LEU A 299 15.63 17.03 -10.01
N SER A 300 16.92 17.04 -9.72
CA SER A 300 17.96 16.62 -10.68
C SER A 300 17.94 15.12 -11.00
N GLY A 301 17.31 14.32 -10.14
CA GLY A 301 17.07 12.88 -10.36
C GLY A 301 15.85 12.54 -11.21
N ASN A 302 15.00 13.51 -11.57
CA ASN A 302 13.65 13.29 -12.07
C ASN A 302 13.41 13.87 -13.48
N PRO A 303 14.18 13.46 -14.50
CA PRO A 303 14.14 14.09 -15.82
C PRO A 303 12.84 13.85 -16.60
N GLN A 304 11.96 12.95 -16.12
CA GLN A 304 10.64 12.69 -16.70
C GLN A 304 9.51 13.58 -16.15
N LEU A 305 9.78 14.43 -15.15
CA LEU A 305 8.80 15.38 -14.62
C LEU A 305 8.24 16.28 -15.73
N TYR A 306 6.95 16.13 -16.01
CA TYR A 306 6.17 17.01 -16.88
C TYR A 306 5.06 17.74 -16.13
N PHE A 307 4.70 17.29 -14.93
CA PHE A 307 3.71 17.93 -14.07
C PHE A 307 4.29 18.19 -12.68
N LEU A 308 4.32 19.46 -12.27
CA LEU A 308 4.76 19.88 -10.93
C LEU A 308 3.80 20.91 -10.33
N GLN A 309 3.28 20.64 -9.14
CA GLN A 309 2.67 21.64 -8.26
C GLN A 309 3.58 21.83 -7.05
N ALA A 310 4.19 23.01 -6.92
CA ALA A 310 5.10 23.37 -5.84
C ALA A 310 4.83 24.82 -5.40
N PHE A 311 3.66 25.05 -4.80
CA PHE A 311 3.23 26.36 -4.30
C PHE A 311 2.76 26.26 -2.84
N GLY A 312 2.77 27.37 -2.11
CA GLY A 312 2.71 27.40 -0.65
C GLY A 312 4.04 27.04 0.01
N MET A 313 5.15 27.14 -0.73
CA MET A 313 6.49 26.66 -0.37
C MET A 313 7.30 27.76 0.31
N GLY A 314 6.83 28.29 1.44
CA GLY A 314 7.33 29.55 2.03
C GLY A 314 8.83 29.60 2.38
N ASN A 315 9.51 28.45 2.48
CA ASN A 315 10.96 28.38 2.67
C ASN A 315 11.78 28.24 1.36
N LEU A 316 11.14 28.00 0.21
CA LEU A 316 11.79 27.81 -1.10
C LEU A 316 11.75 29.07 -1.97
N ASN A 317 12.80 29.89 -1.86
CA ASN A 317 12.96 31.08 -2.71
C ASN A 317 13.43 30.75 -4.14
N THR A 318 13.99 29.55 -4.36
CA THR A 318 14.58 29.13 -5.65
C THR A 318 14.32 27.66 -5.91
N LEU A 319 14.02 27.29 -7.15
CA LEU A 319 13.86 25.91 -7.60
C LEU A 319 14.66 25.65 -8.89
N ASP A 320 15.50 24.63 -8.88
CA ASP A 320 16.26 24.21 -10.06
C ASP A 320 15.47 23.17 -10.87
N ILE A 321 15.06 23.56 -12.08
CA ILE A 321 14.40 22.69 -13.06
C ILE A 321 15.29 22.40 -14.27
N SER A 322 16.59 22.72 -14.21
CA SER A 322 17.51 22.67 -15.36
C SER A 322 17.74 21.27 -15.93
N ASN A 323 17.37 20.21 -15.20
CA ASN A 323 17.40 18.82 -15.64
C ASN A 323 16.01 18.27 -16.06
N ASN A 324 14.96 19.09 -16.02
CA ASN A 324 13.56 18.70 -16.19
C ASN A 324 12.99 19.34 -17.48
N PRO A 325 13.30 18.79 -18.68
CA PRO A 325 13.06 19.46 -19.96
C PRO A 325 11.58 19.77 -20.25
N PHE A 326 10.65 18.99 -19.70
CA PHE A 326 9.21 19.23 -19.87
C PHE A 326 8.69 20.37 -18.97
N LEU A 327 9.22 20.53 -17.75
CA LEU A 327 8.95 21.71 -16.90
C LEU A 327 9.54 22.99 -17.53
N ILE A 328 10.76 22.91 -18.09
CA ILE A 328 11.37 24.01 -18.85
C ILE A 328 10.53 24.36 -20.08
N ALA A 329 9.95 23.37 -20.76
CA ALA A 329 9.04 23.60 -21.87
C ALA A 329 7.78 24.35 -21.41
N ALA A 330 7.12 23.88 -20.35
CA ALA A 330 5.96 24.53 -19.75
C ALA A 330 6.25 25.99 -19.39
N TYR A 331 7.34 26.25 -18.66
CA TYR A 331 7.72 27.60 -18.26
C TYR A 331 8.00 28.55 -19.44
N ASN A 332 8.71 28.07 -20.47
CA ASN A 332 9.12 28.93 -21.61
C ASN A 332 8.05 29.12 -22.69
N ARG A 333 7.11 28.18 -22.85
CA ARG A 333 6.13 28.16 -23.97
C ARG A 333 4.66 28.07 -23.52
N GLY A 334 4.42 27.77 -22.25
CA GLY A 334 3.08 27.57 -21.71
C GLY A 334 2.26 28.85 -21.66
N VAL A 335 0.94 28.66 -21.62
CA VAL A 335 0.01 29.73 -21.25
C VAL A 335 0.20 29.99 -19.76
N VAL A 336 0.54 31.24 -19.42
CA VAL A 336 0.64 31.70 -18.03
C VAL A 336 -0.76 32.05 -17.53
N LYS A 337 -1.07 31.67 -16.29
CA LYS A 337 -2.27 32.08 -15.58
C LYS A 337 -1.91 32.51 -14.17
N ASP A 338 -2.21 33.77 -13.86
CA ASP A 338 -2.13 34.31 -12.51
C ASP A 338 -3.27 33.70 -11.69
N GLU A 339 -2.95 33.09 -10.54
CA GLU A 339 -3.90 32.42 -9.67
C GLU A 339 -3.70 32.83 -8.21
N THR A 340 -4.54 32.31 -7.33
CA THR A 340 -4.44 32.52 -5.88
C THR A 340 -4.57 31.17 -5.20
N SER A 341 -3.59 30.80 -4.37
CA SER A 341 -3.62 29.56 -3.60
C SER A 341 -4.80 29.57 -2.61
N HIS A 342 -5.14 28.40 -2.07
CA HIS A 342 -6.17 28.30 -1.03
C HIS A 342 -5.79 29.08 0.26
N LEU A 343 -4.50 29.38 0.46
CA LEU A 343 -3.99 30.25 1.53
C LEU A 343 -4.08 31.76 1.22
N GLY A 344 -4.54 32.14 0.02
CA GLY A 344 -4.67 33.54 -0.39
C GLY A 344 -3.38 34.17 -0.95
N ALA A 345 -2.31 33.40 -1.11
CA ALA A 345 -1.06 33.86 -1.70
C ALA A 345 -1.13 33.85 -3.25
N PRO A 346 -0.47 34.79 -3.95
CA PRO A 346 -0.41 34.78 -5.41
C PRO A 346 0.50 33.64 -5.90
N ILE A 347 0.01 32.91 -6.90
CA ILE A 347 0.73 31.78 -7.52
C ILE A 347 0.62 31.88 -9.05
N HIS A 348 1.56 31.29 -9.78
CA HIS A 348 1.56 31.23 -11.24
C HIS A 348 1.55 29.80 -11.74
N SER A 349 0.63 29.48 -12.65
CA SER A 349 0.67 28.25 -13.42
C SER A 349 1.12 28.51 -14.87
N TYR A 350 1.97 27.63 -15.39
CA TYR A 350 2.48 27.66 -16.76
C TYR A 350 2.12 26.33 -17.42
N THR A 351 1.28 26.38 -18.46
CA THR A 351 0.62 25.17 -18.96
C THR A 351 0.70 25.04 -20.48
N ILE A 352 1.15 23.88 -20.96
CA ILE A 352 0.96 23.43 -22.35
C ILE A 352 0.00 22.25 -22.32
N ASN A 353 -1.22 22.46 -22.80
CA ASN A 353 -2.25 21.42 -22.89
C ASN A 353 -2.29 20.84 -24.31
N TYR A 354 -2.11 19.53 -24.45
CA TYR A 354 -2.10 18.82 -25.73
C TYR A 354 -3.41 18.08 -26.04
N GLY A 355 -4.48 18.35 -25.28
CA GLY A 355 -5.76 17.65 -25.37
C GLY A 355 -5.84 16.52 -24.34
N GLY A 356 -5.95 16.88 -23.06
CA GLY A 356 -6.05 15.90 -21.97
C GLY A 356 -7.25 14.95 -22.06
N SER A 357 -7.11 13.78 -21.42
CA SER A 357 -8.21 12.85 -21.15
C SER A 357 -9.12 13.36 -20.02
N LEU A 358 -10.26 12.69 -19.84
CA LEU A 358 -11.03 12.76 -18.58
C LEU A 358 -10.52 11.75 -17.53
N ASP A 359 -9.66 10.82 -17.95
CA ASP A 359 -8.96 9.89 -17.08
C ASP A 359 -7.91 10.66 -16.24
N PRO A 360 -7.94 10.58 -14.89
CA PRO A 360 -7.03 11.32 -14.01
C PRO A 360 -5.55 10.90 -14.17
N PHE A 361 -5.26 9.78 -14.83
CA PHE A 361 -3.92 9.25 -15.01
C PHE A 361 -3.35 9.53 -16.43
N ASP A 362 -4.17 10.06 -17.33
CA ASP A 362 -3.83 10.36 -18.73
C ASP A 362 -3.80 11.88 -18.99
N VAL A 363 -2.92 12.54 -18.23
CA VAL A 363 -2.70 13.99 -18.27
C VAL A 363 -1.75 14.33 -19.42
N LEU A 364 -2.28 14.55 -20.63
CA LEU A 364 -1.53 15.05 -21.79
C LEU A 364 -1.24 16.57 -21.69
N MET A 365 -0.52 16.97 -20.65
CA MET A 365 -0.23 18.35 -20.31
C MET A 365 1.17 18.48 -19.71
N HIS A 366 1.95 19.48 -20.15
CA HIS A 366 3.11 19.96 -19.36
C HIS A 366 2.62 21.08 -18.45
N MET A 367 2.92 21.01 -17.16
CA MET A 367 2.51 22.00 -16.17
C MET A 367 3.60 22.21 -15.11
N ILE A 368 3.86 23.48 -14.78
CA ILE A 368 4.50 23.86 -13.52
C ILE A 368 3.67 24.95 -12.84
N CYS A 369 3.41 24.78 -11.54
CA CYS A 369 2.78 25.79 -10.69
C CYS A 369 3.68 26.10 -9.50
N LYS A 370 3.90 27.40 -9.22
CA LYS A 370 4.79 27.92 -8.19
C LYS A 370 4.21 29.15 -7.49
N ASP A 371 4.73 29.49 -6.31
CA ASP A 371 4.50 30.80 -5.68
C ASP A 371 5.07 31.95 -6.54
N ASP A 372 4.50 33.15 -6.44
CA ASP A 372 4.91 34.34 -7.21
C ASP A 372 6.42 34.65 -7.09
N ASP A 373 6.93 34.62 -5.86
CA ASP A 373 8.29 34.98 -5.45
C ASP A 373 9.37 33.91 -5.69
N MET A 374 8.99 32.66 -5.95
CA MET A 374 9.94 31.57 -6.25
C MET A 374 10.66 31.77 -7.60
N GLU A 375 11.99 31.88 -7.61
CA GLU A 375 12.80 31.97 -8.85
C GLU A 375 13.11 30.58 -9.44
N LEU A 376 12.99 30.41 -10.76
CA LEU A 376 13.30 29.15 -11.44
C LEU A 376 14.66 29.18 -12.15
N ILE A 377 15.54 28.22 -11.84
CA ILE A 377 16.79 28.00 -12.56
C ILE A 377 16.53 27.02 -13.72
N THR A 378 16.81 27.45 -14.95
CA THR A 378 16.45 26.72 -16.19
C THR A 378 17.65 26.32 -17.04
N THR A 379 18.87 26.68 -16.64
CA THR A 379 20.10 26.49 -17.44
C THR A 379 21.19 25.82 -16.62
N GLY A 380 21.79 24.75 -17.14
CA GLY A 380 22.92 24.07 -16.49
C GLY A 380 22.88 22.54 -16.58
N GLY A 381 21.69 21.96 -16.69
CA GLY A 381 21.49 20.52 -16.81
C GLY A 381 21.83 19.93 -18.18
N ASN A 382 22.11 18.64 -18.18
CA ASN A 382 22.24 17.82 -19.38
C ASN A 382 21.45 16.51 -19.19
N PRO A 383 20.14 16.51 -19.45
CA PRO A 383 19.29 15.33 -19.26
C PRO A 383 19.63 14.25 -20.29
N ASN A 384 20.59 13.38 -19.96
CA ASN A 384 20.82 12.11 -20.65
C ASN A 384 19.72 11.12 -20.25
N VAL A 385 18.63 11.08 -21.02
CA VAL A 385 17.45 10.26 -20.73
C VAL A 385 17.33 9.14 -21.77
N ASN A 386 18.00 8.00 -21.53
CA ASN A 386 17.75 6.79 -22.31
C ASN A 386 16.73 5.92 -21.56
N MET A 387 15.53 5.78 -22.14
CA MET A 387 14.34 5.26 -21.46
C MET A 387 13.53 4.32 -22.37
N SER A 388 14.17 3.61 -23.30
CA SER A 388 13.48 2.51 -23.98
C SER A 388 13.29 1.35 -23.00
N TYR A 389 12.03 1.01 -22.73
CA TYR A 389 11.63 -0.05 -21.78
C TYR A 389 11.15 -1.33 -22.47
N ILE A 390 11.47 -1.50 -23.76
CA ILE A 390 11.14 -2.72 -24.52
C ILE A 390 11.76 -3.94 -23.82
N ASP A 391 10.92 -4.85 -23.33
CA ASP A 391 11.38 -6.15 -22.85
C ASP A 391 11.51 -7.13 -24.02
N ALA A 392 12.67 -7.76 -24.13
CA ALA A 392 12.95 -8.81 -25.11
C ALA A 392 12.61 -10.22 -24.60
N ASN A 393 12.20 -10.38 -23.33
CA ASN A 393 11.74 -11.63 -22.72
C ASN A 393 10.21 -11.85 -22.90
N ASP A 394 9.68 -11.39 -24.03
CA ASP A 394 8.27 -11.29 -24.38
C ASP A 394 7.64 -12.58 -24.95
N GLY A 395 8.33 -13.71 -24.81
CA GLY A 395 7.95 -14.99 -25.40
C GLY A 395 8.19 -15.11 -26.91
N HIS A 396 8.69 -14.07 -27.59
CA HIS A 396 8.95 -14.07 -29.03
C HIS A 396 10.40 -14.41 -29.38
N SER A 397 10.59 -14.95 -30.59
CA SER A 397 11.92 -15.18 -31.16
C SER A 397 12.48 -13.89 -31.76
N GLY A 398 13.78 -13.63 -31.57
CA GLY A 398 14.43 -12.44 -32.15
C GLY A 398 14.47 -12.37 -33.69
N SER A 399 13.89 -13.36 -34.39
CA SER A 399 13.79 -13.45 -35.85
C SER A 399 12.43 -13.06 -36.43
N GLU A 400 11.45 -12.72 -35.60
CA GLU A 400 10.10 -12.35 -36.04
C GLU A 400 10.01 -10.91 -36.58
N GLN A 401 8.96 -10.66 -37.37
CA GLN A 401 8.70 -9.33 -37.92
C GLN A 401 7.93 -8.50 -36.88
N PHE A 402 8.68 -7.77 -36.05
CA PHE A 402 8.13 -6.83 -35.07
C PHE A 402 7.56 -5.57 -35.74
N ALA A 403 6.57 -4.96 -35.09
CA ALA A 403 5.90 -3.74 -35.54
C ALA A 403 6.48 -2.49 -34.86
N THR A 404 6.50 -1.36 -35.57
CA THR A 404 6.86 -0.05 -35.01
C THR A 404 5.63 0.76 -34.58
N ARG A 405 5.82 1.75 -33.70
CA ARG A 405 4.80 2.73 -33.31
C ARG A 405 4.17 3.43 -34.53
N GLY A 406 4.99 3.78 -35.53
CA GLY A 406 4.54 4.33 -36.82
C GLY A 406 3.64 3.37 -37.62
N GLN A 407 3.98 2.09 -37.67
CA GLN A 407 3.16 1.08 -38.36
C GLN A 407 1.83 0.84 -37.65
N ALA A 408 1.80 0.85 -36.32
CA ALA A 408 0.59 0.68 -35.54
C ALA A 408 -0.41 1.84 -35.76
N ILE A 409 0.04 3.09 -35.64
CA ILE A 409 -0.85 4.25 -35.87
C ILE A 409 -1.30 4.33 -37.34
N GLN A 410 -0.45 3.96 -38.29
CA GLN A 410 -0.81 3.91 -39.71
C GLN A 410 -1.92 2.89 -39.99
N LEU A 411 -1.83 1.69 -39.44
CA LEU A 411 -2.86 0.65 -39.58
C LEU A 411 -4.20 1.13 -39.01
N LEU A 412 -4.20 1.70 -37.80
CA LEU A 412 -5.42 2.19 -37.14
C LEU A 412 -6.05 3.36 -37.91
N TYR A 413 -5.24 4.26 -38.46
CA TYR A 413 -5.67 5.36 -39.33
C TYR A 413 -6.31 4.87 -40.63
N GLU A 414 -5.68 3.89 -41.30
CA GLU A 414 -6.20 3.28 -42.52
C GLU A 414 -7.53 2.55 -42.27
N MET A 415 -7.64 1.78 -41.17
CA MET A 415 -8.88 1.11 -40.79
C MET A 415 -10.00 2.10 -40.39
N CYS A 416 -9.64 3.29 -39.88
CA CYS A 416 -10.59 4.40 -39.69
C CYS A 416 -11.03 5.10 -40.98
N GLY A 417 -10.54 4.66 -42.16
CA GLY A 417 -10.88 5.21 -43.47
C GLY A 417 -9.97 6.35 -43.93
N SER A 418 -8.77 6.49 -43.34
CA SER A 418 -7.83 7.58 -43.58
C SER A 418 -8.46 8.99 -43.51
N PRO A 419 -9.03 9.40 -42.35
CA PRO A 419 -9.70 10.70 -42.23
C PRO A 419 -8.81 11.89 -42.61
N ALA A 420 -9.37 12.90 -43.27
CA ALA A 420 -8.59 14.07 -43.67
C ALA A 420 -8.08 14.85 -42.45
N VAL A 421 -6.78 15.14 -42.44
CA VAL A 421 -6.08 15.87 -41.36
C VAL A 421 -5.68 17.28 -41.79
N SER A 422 -5.45 18.15 -40.82
CA SER A 422 -4.98 19.52 -41.05
C SER A 422 -3.98 19.96 -39.98
N GLY A 423 -3.33 21.11 -40.17
CA GLY A 423 -2.40 21.66 -39.19
C GLY A 423 -1.06 20.91 -39.08
N SER A 424 -0.36 21.19 -37.98
CA SER A 424 0.95 20.64 -37.61
C SER A 424 0.81 19.72 -36.40
N THR A 425 1.61 18.66 -36.35
CA THR A 425 1.74 17.85 -35.13
C THR A 425 2.71 18.51 -34.13
N ARG A 426 2.53 18.25 -32.83
CA ARG A 426 3.48 18.58 -31.77
C ARG A 426 4.74 17.71 -31.82
N PHE A 427 4.67 16.54 -32.45
CA PHE A 427 5.77 15.58 -32.48
C PHE A 427 6.86 16.00 -33.46
N VAL A 428 8.01 16.40 -32.94
CA VAL A 428 9.08 17.08 -33.71
C VAL A 428 9.82 16.14 -34.67
N ASP A 429 9.68 14.83 -34.50
CA ASP A 429 10.38 13.77 -35.23
C ASP A 429 9.53 13.11 -36.34
N VAL A 430 8.32 13.61 -36.57
CA VAL A 430 7.34 12.99 -37.50
C VAL A 430 7.17 13.75 -38.82
N ALA A 431 7.51 15.04 -38.87
CA ALA A 431 7.35 15.87 -40.06
C ALA A 431 8.14 15.32 -41.26
N GLY A 432 7.49 15.15 -42.41
CA GLY A 432 8.07 14.58 -43.63
C GLY A 432 8.19 13.05 -43.64
N THR A 433 7.74 12.35 -42.60
CA THR A 433 7.68 10.88 -42.59
C THR A 433 6.42 10.36 -43.30
N SER A 434 6.42 9.09 -43.72
CA SER A 434 5.22 8.43 -44.26
C SER A 434 4.05 8.34 -43.28
N TYR A 435 4.31 8.52 -41.98
CA TYR A 435 3.34 8.40 -40.89
C TYR A 435 2.70 9.74 -40.50
N GLU A 436 3.12 10.86 -41.11
CA GLU A 436 2.74 12.21 -40.66
C GLU A 436 1.22 12.42 -40.58
N ASN A 437 0.46 11.91 -41.56
CA ASN A 437 -1.00 12.05 -41.55
C ASN A 437 -1.66 11.18 -40.47
N ALA A 438 -1.21 9.93 -40.30
CA ALA A 438 -1.74 9.04 -39.27
C ALA A 438 -1.47 9.57 -37.85
N VAL A 439 -0.28 10.14 -37.62
CA VAL A 439 0.07 10.77 -36.34
C VAL A 439 -0.71 12.06 -36.10
N LYS A 440 -0.95 12.90 -37.12
CA LYS A 440 -1.82 14.09 -36.95
C LYS A 440 -3.25 13.70 -36.58
N TRP A 441 -3.83 12.73 -37.30
CA TRP A 441 -5.16 12.20 -36.96
C TRP A 441 -5.17 11.62 -35.54
N GLY A 442 -4.13 10.86 -35.20
CA GLY A 442 -3.98 10.27 -33.87
C GLY A 442 -3.91 11.33 -32.78
N GLN A 443 -3.22 12.44 -33.02
CA GLN A 443 -3.08 13.54 -32.07
C GLN A 443 -4.41 14.27 -31.88
N ASP A 444 -5.06 14.65 -32.99
CA ASP A 444 -6.31 15.43 -32.99
C ASP A 444 -7.50 14.69 -32.35
N ASN A 445 -7.36 13.38 -32.11
CA ASN A 445 -8.37 12.51 -31.50
C ASN A 445 -7.86 11.80 -30.23
N ASN A 446 -6.77 12.28 -29.61
CA ASN A 446 -6.16 11.72 -28.40
C ASN A 446 -5.82 10.22 -28.49
N ILE A 447 -5.50 9.69 -29.68
CA ILE A 447 -5.13 8.28 -29.90
C ILE A 447 -3.62 8.07 -29.74
N CYS A 448 -2.79 8.94 -30.31
CA CYS A 448 -1.33 8.84 -30.16
C CYS A 448 -0.80 9.77 -29.06
N PHE A 449 0.33 9.37 -28.47
CA PHE A 449 0.97 10.01 -27.33
C PHE A 449 2.49 9.97 -27.51
N GLY A 450 3.22 10.68 -26.66
CA GLY A 450 4.68 10.76 -26.74
C GLY A 450 5.39 9.44 -26.46
N TYR A 451 6.69 9.44 -26.72
CA TYR A 451 7.63 8.40 -26.31
C TYR A 451 8.91 9.06 -25.80
N PRO A 452 9.52 8.61 -24.68
CA PRO A 452 9.20 7.40 -23.90
C PRO A 452 8.02 7.55 -22.93
N ASN A 453 7.49 8.76 -22.73
CA ASN A 453 6.32 9.00 -21.88
C ASN A 453 5.21 9.71 -22.65
N ILE A 454 3.97 9.59 -22.18
CA ILE A 454 2.76 10.09 -22.86
C ILE A 454 2.83 11.58 -23.25
N CYS A 455 3.57 12.38 -22.48
CA CYS A 455 3.73 13.82 -22.66
C CYS A 455 4.88 14.24 -23.58
N ALA A 456 5.83 13.35 -23.92
CA ALA A 456 7.02 13.73 -24.68
C ALA A 456 6.69 14.35 -26.06
N ASP A 457 7.49 15.33 -26.49
CA ASP A 457 7.33 16.04 -27.77
C ASP A 457 7.89 15.24 -28.98
N THR A 458 8.17 13.95 -28.80
CA THR A 458 8.60 12.98 -29.83
C THR A 458 7.66 11.78 -29.84
N PHE A 459 7.32 11.26 -31.02
CA PHE A 459 6.46 10.08 -31.17
C PHE A 459 7.27 8.77 -31.34
N CYS A 460 8.49 8.88 -31.85
CA CYS A 460 9.41 7.80 -32.19
C CYS A 460 8.81 6.76 -33.16
N PRO A 461 8.45 7.14 -34.40
CA PRO A 461 7.72 6.27 -35.35
C PRO A 461 8.45 5.01 -35.77
N ASN A 462 9.79 4.96 -35.60
CA ASN A 462 10.62 3.81 -35.93
C ASN A 462 10.92 2.89 -34.73
N GLU A 463 10.57 3.30 -33.51
CA GLU A 463 10.72 2.47 -32.32
C GLU A 463 9.69 1.32 -32.35
N LEU A 464 10.05 0.15 -31.84
CA LEU A 464 9.10 -0.97 -31.73
C LEU A 464 7.96 -0.58 -30.77
N ILE A 465 6.74 -1.04 -31.07
CA ILE A 465 5.61 -0.82 -30.17
C ILE A 465 5.54 -1.94 -29.13
N THR A 466 5.35 -1.56 -27.86
CA THR A 466 5.05 -2.52 -26.79
C THR A 466 3.57 -2.93 -26.85
N ARG A 467 3.21 -4.04 -26.20
CA ARG A 467 1.82 -4.50 -26.17
C ARG A 467 0.91 -3.52 -25.41
N GLU A 468 1.41 -2.86 -24.36
CA GLU A 468 0.67 -1.84 -23.62
C GLU A 468 0.50 -0.53 -24.40
N ASP A 469 1.52 -0.09 -25.15
CA ASP A 469 1.43 1.08 -26.03
C ASP A 469 0.33 0.86 -27.07
N PHE A 470 0.30 -0.33 -27.67
CA PHE A 470 -0.74 -0.69 -28.62
C PHE A 470 -2.11 -0.77 -27.94
N ALA A 471 -2.22 -1.35 -26.76
CA ALA A 471 -3.49 -1.41 -26.01
C ALA A 471 -4.06 -0.02 -25.73
N LEU A 472 -3.22 0.95 -25.33
CA LEU A 472 -3.61 2.34 -25.12
C LEU A 472 -4.10 2.99 -26.43
N MET A 473 -3.36 2.86 -27.54
CA MET A 473 -3.81 3.36 -28.85
C MET A 473 -5.12 2.70 -29.29
N ALA A 474 -5.25 1.38 -29.13
CA ALA A 474 -6.42 0.59 -29.49
C ALA A 474 -7.68 0.99 -28.70
N HIS A 475 -7.54 1.19 -27.39
CA HIS A 475 -8.63 1.62 -26.51
C HIS A 475 -9.11 3.04 -26.89
N ARG A 476 -8.18 3.95 -27.16
CA ARG A 476 -8.50 5.31 -27.65
C ARG A 476 -9.18 5.29 -29.03
N VAL A 477 -8.84 4.34 -29.92
CA VAL A 477 -9.59 4.10 -31.16
C VAL A 477 -11.01 3.59 -30.88
N ALA A 478 -11.19 2.67 -29.92
CA ALA A 478 -12.51 2.19 -29.54
C ALA A 478 -13.41 3.35 -29.04
N LEU A 479 -12.88 4.22 -28.18
CA LEU A 479 -13.54 5.46 -27.76
C LEU A 479 -13.89 6.37 -28.95
N TYR A 480 -12.93 6.67 -29.83
CA TYR A 480 -13.13 7.49 -31.03
C TYR A 480 -14.22 6.93 -31.98
N LYS A 481 -14.35 5.60 -32.05
CA LYS A 481 -15.33 4.91 -32.90
C LYS A 481 -16.68 4.67 -32.22
N GLY A 482 -16.79 4.85 -30.91
CA GLY A 482 -17.97 4.47 -30.12
C GLY A 482 -18.16 2.95 -30.02
N PHE A 483 -17.07 2.18 -30.04
CA PHE A 483 -17.08 0.74 -29.80
C PHE A 483 -17.09 0.43 -28.29
N GLY A 484 -17.51 -0.77 -27.89
CA GLY A 484 -17.58 -1.16 -26.48
C GLY A 484 -16.24 -1.12 -25.76
N THR A 485 -16.16 -0.29 -24.72
CA THR A 485 -14.99 -0.14 -23.82
C THR A 485 -15.20 -0.73 -22.43
N ALA A 486 -16.29 -1.49 -22.22
CA ALA A 486 -16.50 -2.21 -20.96
C ALA A 486 -15.32 -3.16 -20.69
N CYS A 487 -14.78 -3.14 -19.49
CA CYS A 487 -13.74 -4.04 -19.03
C CYS A 487 -14.12 -4.64 -17.68
N ASP A 488 -13.58 -5.82 -17.40
CA ASP A 488 -13.58 -6.45 -16.08
C ASP A 488 -12.22 -6.15 -15.45
N TYR A 489 -12.21 -5.38 -14.37
CA TYR A 489 -10.99 -4.87 -13.76
C TYR A 489 -10.07 -5.99 -13.23
N GLY A 490 -10.63 -7.16 -12.87
CA GLY A 490 -9.84 -8.31 -12.39
C GLY A 490 -9.27 -9.21 -13.50
N ARG A 491 -9.45 -8.84 -14.79
CA ARG A 491 -9.15 -9.74 -15.91
C ARG A 491 -7.65 -9.95 -16.15
N THR A 492 -6.80 -8.98 -15.77
CA THR A 492 -5.34 -9.10 -15.91
C THR A 492 -4.70 -9.90 -14.81
N ASP A 493 -5.32 -9.98 -13.63
CA ASP A 493 -4.78 -10.60 -12.42
C ASP A 493 -4.57 -12.13 -12.61
N TRP A 494 -5.16 -12.68 -13.68
CA TRP A 494 -4.97 -14.06 -14.11
C TRP A 494 -3.58 -14.34 -14.70
N PHE A 495 -2.78 -13.33 -15.06
CA PHE A 495 -1.47 -13.48 -15.68
C PHE A 495 -0.34 -13.27 -14.66
N ASN A 496 0.71 -14.08 -14.73
CA ASN A 496 1.83 -14.08 -13.78
C ASN A 496 2.64 -12.76 -13.76
N ASP A 497 2.46 -11.92 -14.78
CA ASP A 497 3.17 -10.66 -15.07
C ASP A 497 2.18 -9.49 -15.27
N PHE A 498 1.01 -9.54 -14.62
CA PHE A 498 0.11 -8.38 -14.52
C PHE A 498 0.72 -7.23 -13.72
N LEU A 499 1.62 -7.58 -12.79
CA LEU A 499 2.67 -6.70 -12.29
C LEU A 499 3.77 -6.63 -13.35
N SER A 500 4.20 -5.40 -13.70
CA SER A 500 4.79 -4.99 -14.99
C SER A 500 3.80 -4.53 -16.06
N ILE A 501 2.50 -4.38 -15.76
CA ILE A 501 1.69 -3.35 -16.43
C ILE A 501 1.95 -2.01 -15.73
N ASP A 502 2.31 -0.97 -16.49
CA ASP A 502 2.47 0.39 -15.99
C ASP A 502 1.13 0.98 -15.50
N PHE A 503 1.18 1.80 -14.44
CA PHE A 503 0.00 2.44 -13.84
C PHE A 503 -0.98 3.06 -14.85
N TYR A 504 -0.50 3.86 -15.81
CA TYR A 504 -1.33 4.54 -16.81
C TYR A 504 -1.91 3.60 -17.89
N ALA A 505 -1.31 2.41 -18.06
CA ALA A 505 -1.70 1.45 -19.09
C ALA A 505 -2.66 0.38 -18.57
N TRP A 506 -2.89 0.30 -17.25
CA TRP A 506 -3.65 -0.79 -16.63
C TRP A 506 -5.07 -0.97 -17.18
N VAL A 507 -5.88 0.09 -17.22
CA VAL A 507 -7.26 0.02 -17.76
C VAL A 507 -7.29 -0.38 -19.25
N PRO A 508 -6.58 0.31 -20.18
CA PRO A 508 -6.62 -0.05 -21.60
C PRO A 508 -5.98 -1.42 -21.89
N PHE A 509 -4.97 -1.85 -21.12
CA PHE A 509 -4.39 -3.18 -21.27
C PHE A 509 -5.35 -4.27 -20.78
N THR A 510 -6.03 -4.05 -19.65
CA THR A 510 -7.05 -4.97 -19.12
C THR A 510 -8.23 -5.14 -20.08
N TRP A 511 -8.71 -4.02 -20.65
CA TRP A 511 -9.64 -4.05 -21.78
C TRP A 511 -9.08 -4.84 -22.97
N ALA A 512 -7.84 -4.57 -23.39
CA ALA A 512 -7.27 -5.22 -24.57
C ALA A 512 -7.08 -6.74 -24.39
N VAL A 513 -6.78 -7.20 -23.18
CA VAL A 513 -6.73 -8.62 -22.83
C VAL A 513 -8.14 -9.24 -22.78
N GLN A 514 -9.12 -8.55 -22.19
CA GLN A 514 -10.53 -8.99 -22.13
C GLN A 514 -11.15 -9.19 -23.52
N TRP A 515 -10.82 -8.33 -24.49
CA TRP A 515 -11.38 -8.39 -25.85
C TRP A 515 -10.46 -9.08 -26.87
N GLU A 516 -9.40 -9.75 -26.41
CA GLU A 516 -8.38 -10.43 -27.24
C GLU A 516 -7.71 -9.51 -28.29
N VAL A 517 -7.65 -8.20 -28.01
CA VAL A 517 -6.95 -7.17 -28.81
C VAL A 517 -5.44 -7.29 -28.63
N VAL A 518 -4.98 -7.66 -27.43
CA VAL A 518 -3.60 -8.10 -27.16
C VAL A 518 -3.57 -9.62 -27.02
N THR A 519 -2.59 -10.27 -27.64
CA THR A 519 -2.39 -11.73 -27.54
C THR A 519 -1.61 -12.08 -26.28
N VAL A 520 -2.13 -13.01 -25.47
CA VAL A 520 -1.48 -13.51 -24.25
C VAL A 520 -0.89 -14.90 -24.47
N ASN A 521 0.18 -15.24 -23.75
CA ASN A 521 0.81 -16.56 -23.82
C ASN A 521 0.18 -17.50 -22.79
N THR A 522 -0.75 -18.34 -23.25
CA THR A 522 -1.47 -19.31 -22.40
C THR A 522 -0.60 -20.46 -21.88
N ASN A 523 0.60 -20.69 -22.44
CA ASN A 523 1.51 -21.73 -21.95
C ASN A 523 2.34 -21.28 -20.76
N THR A 524 2.79 -20.01 -20.76
CA THR A 524 3.51 -19.40 -19.63
C THR A 524 2.57 -18.69 -18.65
N ASN A 525 1.31 -18.51 -19.03
CA ASN A 525 0.31 -17.72 -18.33
C ASN A 525 0.78 -16.26 -18.13
N CYS A 526 1.30 -15.65 -19.21
CA CYS A 526 1.87 -14.30 -19.21
C CYS A 526 1.27 -13.41 -20.31
N CYS A 527 1.22 -12.09 -20.08
CA CYS A 527 0.66 -11.08 -20.99
C CYS A 527 1.73 -10.16 -21.62
N TYR A 528 2.92 -10.05 -21.03
CA TYR A 528 4.10 -9.30 -21.47
C TYR A 528 3.84 -7.83 -21.85
N PRO A 529 3.45 -6.94 -20.91
CA PRO A 529 2.98 -5.58 -21.23
C PRO A 529 4.01 -4.73 -21.98
N HIS A 530 5.25 -4.71 -21.49
CA HIS A 530 6.41 -4.05 -22.12
C HIS A 530 7.01 -4.84 -23.31
N GLY A 531 6.47 -6.02 -23.63
CA GLY A 531 6.99 -6.91 -24.68
C GLY A 531 6.74 -6.40 -26.09
N ARG A 532 7.59 -6.77 -27.06
CA ARG A 532 7.45 -6.34 -28.46
C ARG A 532 6.21 -6.96 -29.09
N MET A 533 5.51 -6.19 -29.91
CA MET A 533 4.41 -6.71 -30.72
C MET A 533 4.87 -7.13 -32.12
N THR A 534 4.49 -8.32 -32.57
CA THR A 534 4.68 -8.74 -33.97
C THR A 534 3.65 -8.07 -34.89
N MET A 535 3.99 -7.94 -36.18
CA MET A 535 3.09 -7.42 -37.20
C MET A 535 1.78 -8.23 -37.32
N THR A 536 1.83 -9.54 -37.06
CA THR A 536 0.66 -10.41 -37.08
C THR A 536 -0.25 -10.18 -35.88
N GLU A 537 0.31 -10.04 -34.67
CA GLU A 537 -0.49 -9.68 -33.48
C GLU A 537 -1.13 -8.30 -33.65
N LEU A 538 -0.38 -7.31 -34.16
CA LEU A 538 -0.89 -5.96 -34.45
C LEU A 538 -2.11 -6.01 -35.38
N GLN A 539 -2.01 -6.77 -36.48
CA GLN A 539 -3.11 -6.95 -37.44
C GLN A 539 -4.31 -7.69 -36.83
N ASN A 540 -4.07 -8.74 -36.05
CA ASN A 540 -5.13 -9.49 -35.39
C ASN A 540 -5.86 -8.65 -34.34
N GLY A 541 -5.11 -7.92 -33.51
CA GLY A 541 -5.64 -7.00 -32.50
C GLY A 541 -6.46 -5.88 -33.13
N ALA A 542 -5.94 -5.24 -34.17
CA ALA A 542 -6.68 -4.20 -34.89
C ALA A 542 -7.99 -4.76 -35.50
N ASN A 543 -7.97 -5.96 -36.08
CA ASN A 543 -9.19 -6.62 -36.56
C ASN A 543 -10.20 -6.91 -35.43
N LYS A 544 -9.77 -7.23 -34.21
CA LYS A 544 -10.66 -7.44 -33.07
C LYS A 544 -11.44 -6.18 -32.71
N ILE A 545 -10.75 -5.02 -32.62
CA ILE A 545 -11.36 -3.70 -32.31
C ILE A 545 -12.55 -3.41 -33.23
N PHE A 546 -12.36 -3.57 -34.55
CA PHE A 546 -13.37 -3.23 -35.55
C PHE A 546 -14.52 -4.25 -35.68
N ASN A 547 -14.49 -5.33 -34.90
CA ASN A 547 -15.59 -6.30 -34.76
C ASN A 547 -16.34 -6.17 -33.43
N LEU A 548 -16.01 -5.18 -32.58
CA LEU A 548 -16.73 -4.90 -31.33
C LEU A 548 -18.07 -4.19 -31.60
N ASP A 549 -19.13 -4.64 -30.94
CA ASP A 549 -20.41 -3.92 -30.89
C ASP A 549 -20.27 -2.67 -29.98
N ALA A 550 -20.98 -1.60 -30.30
CA ALA A 550 -21.11 -0.43 -29.44
C ALA A 550 -21.80 -0.78 -28.09
N ASN A 551 -22.65 -1.80 -28.08
CA ASN A 551 -23.35 -2.30 -26.89
C ASN A 551 -22.63 -3.50 -26.23
N ALA A 552 -21.35 -3.74 -26.54
CA ALA A 552 -20.62 -4.87 -26.00
C ALA A 552 -20.40 -4.72 -24.49
N SER A 553 -21.25 -5.38 -23.71
CA SER A 553 -21.14 -5.51 -22.25
C SER A 553 -20.15 -6.60 -21.87
N TYR A 554 -19.46 -6.44 -20.74
CA TYR A 554 -18.63 -7.50 -20.14
C TYR A 554 -19.46 -8.79 -19.95
N SER A 555 -20.71 -8.67 -19.47
CA SER A 555 -21.61 -9.80 -19.20
C SER A 555 -21.92 -10.66 -20.43
N ALA A 556 -21.84 -10.11 -21.65
CA ALA A 556 -22.09 -10.85 -22.88
C ALA A 556 -20.97 -11.86 -23.23
N GLN A 557 -19.76 -11.69 -22.67
CA GLN A 557 -18.63 -12.61 -22.81
C GLN A 557 -18.55 -13.64 -21.65
N VAL A 558 -19.17 -13.36 -20.49
CA VAL A 558 -19.03 -14.18 -19.27
C VAL A 558 -19.74 -15.54 -19.33
N ASN A 559 -20.56 -15.81 -20.36
CA ASN A 559 -21.05 -17.16 -20.67
C ASN A 559 -19.96 -18.13 -21.19
N GLY A 560 -18.68 -17.71 -21.18
CA GLY A 560 -17.51 -18.51 -21.57
C GLY A 560 -16.78 -19.16 -20.39
N ASN A 561 -17.35 -20.22 -19.80
CA ASN A 561 -16.54 -21.16 -19.03
C ASN A 561 -15.81 -22.10 -20.02
N GLY A 562 -14.58 -21.75 -20.40
CA GLY A 562 -13.79 -22.50 -21.37
C GLY A 562 -12.41 -21.91 -21.64
N THR A 563 -11.37 -22.68 -21.35
CA THR A 563 -9.98 -22.38 -21.71
C THR A 563 -9.74 -22.48 -23.23
N ALA A 564 -8.56 -22.02 -23.68
CA ALA A 564 -8.10 -22.21 -25.05
C ALA A 564 -8.17 -23.69 -25.49
N ASP A 565 -8.75 -23.91 -26.67
CA ASP A 565 -9.08 -25.20 -27.32
C ASP A 565 -10.05 -26.14 -26.54
N GLY A 566 -11.30 -26.22 -26.98
CA GLY A 566 -12.33 -27.03 -26.28
C GLY A 566 -13.71 -27.19 -26.93
N SER A 567 -13.90 -26.86 -28.20
CA SER A 567 -15.14 -27.04 -29.01
C SER A 567 -16.42 -26.27 -28.60
N ARG A 568 -16.86 -25.36 -29.49
CA ARG A 568 -18.23 -24.79 -29.49
C ARG A 568 -19.18 -25.74 -30.22
N ALA A 569 -20.28 -26.14 -29.60
CA ALA A 569 -21.38 -26.85 -30.25
C ALA A 569 -22.68 -26.03 -30.21
N THR A 570 -23.14 -25.65 -31.40
CA THR A 570 -24.31 -24.82 -31.72
C THR A 570 -25.60 -25.10 -30.93
N PHE A 571 -26.34 -24.03 -30.59
CA PHE A 571 -27.80 -24.06 -30.73
C PHE A 571 -28.36 -22.71 -31.23
N VAL A 572 -29.05 -22.77 -32.37
CA VAL A 572 -29.93 -21.77 -32.99
C VAL A 572 -31.10 -22.63 -33.49
N PRO A 573 -32.36 -22.40 -33.10
CA PRO A 573 -33.11 -21.29 -33.72
C PRO A 573 -34.30 -20.68 -32.94
N TYR A 574 -34.61 -19.41 -33.22
CA TYR A 574 -35.87 -19.12 -33.93
C TYR A 574 -35.71 -17.94 -34.90
N SER A 575 -36.47 -17.96 -35.98
CA SER A 575 -36.41 -17.01 -37.10
C SER A 575 -37.42 -15.88 -36.96
N ASP A 576 -37.17 -14.78 -37.68
CA ASP A 576 -38.04 -14.26 -38.76
C ASP A 576 -37.42 -12.95 -39.28
N GLY A 577 -37.21 -12.70 -40.57
CA GLY A 577 -37.41 -13.57 -41.73
C GLY A 577 -37.40 -12.78 -43.03
N ASN A 578 -36.22 -12.56 -43.65
CA ASN A 578 -36.15 -12.24 -45.08
C ASN A 578 -34.79 -12.59 -45.71
N THR A 579 -34.80 -13.53 -46.67
CA THR A 579 -33.67 -13.81 -47.57
C THR A 579 -33.89 -13.01 -48.86
N THR A 580 -32.87 -12.45 -49.53
CA THR A 580 -31.94 -13.22 -50.39
C THR A 580 -30.89 -12.27 -51.00
N GLY A 581 -29.69 -12.80 -51.31
CA GLY A 581 -29.00 -12.45 -52.57
C GLY A 581 -27.85 -11.43 -52.57
N THR A 582 -26.62 -11.97 -52.59
CA THR A 582 -25.44 -11.52 -53.38
C THR A 582 -24.85 -10.11 -53.24
N ASN A 583 -23.58 -10.05 -52.80
CA ASN A 583 -22.40 -9.28 -53.27
C ASN A 583 -22.56 -8.14 -54.32
N PRO A 584 -21.53 -7.26 -54.48
CA PRO A 584 -20.63 -6.62 -53.50
C PRO A 584 -20.41 -5.11 -53.83
N TYR A 585 -19.81 -4.26 -52.96
CA TYR A 585 -19.31 -2.93 -53.43
C TYR A 585 -18.03 -2.40 -52.77
N THR A 586 -17.07 -2.07 -53.64
CA THR A 586 -16.00 -1.05 -53.47
C THR A 586 -16.47 0.26 -54.16
N ILE A 587 -15.73 1.38 -54.06
CA ILE A 587 -15.29 2.23 -55.21
C ILE A 587 -14.56 3.51 -54.76
N ASP A 588 -13.51 3.89 -55.50
CA ASP A 588 -12.90 5.23 -55.50
C ASP A 588 -13.86 6.31 -56.07
N GLY A 589 -14.25 7.28 -55.24
CA GLY A 589 -14.84 8.55 -55.69
C GLY A 589 -16.31 8.79 -55.31
N THR A 590 -16.52 9.35 -54.10
CA THR A 590 -17.66 10.16 -53.59
C THR A 590 -19.03 10.09 -54.32
N THR A 591 -20.16 9.99 -53.60
CA THR A 591 -20.67 11.08 -52.73
C THR A 591 -21.71 10.60 -51.70
N TYR A 592 -21.74 11.27 -50.55
CA TYR A 592 -22.65 11.10 -49.40
C TYR A 592 -24.03 11.76 -49.59
N SER A 593 -25.00 11.50 -48.68
CA SER A 593 -25.81 12.58 -48.06
C SER A 593 -26.55 12.20 -46.77
N VAL A 594 -26.26 13.01 -45.75
CA VAL A 594 -26.75 13.15 -44.37
C VAL A 594 -28.28 13.09 -44.15
N GLY A 595 -28.69 12.59 -42.97
CA GLY A 595 -30.01 12.85 -42.36
C GLY A 595 -29.97 12.76 -40.82
N ASN A 596 -29.67 13.86 -40.13
CA ASN A 596 -29.62 13.94 -38.67
C ASN A 596 -30.92 14.55 -38.10
N THR A 597 -31.58 13.91 -37.13
CA THR A 597 -32.41 14.58 -36.11
C THR A 597 -32.65 13.72 -34.85
N GLY A 598 -32.13 14.15 -33.70
CA GLY A 598 -32.93 14.34 -32.47
C GLY A 598 -32.95 13.26 -31.36
N SER A 599 -32.33 13.60 -30.21
CA SER A 599 -32.83 13.47 -28.79
C SER A 599 -33.39 12.13 -28.27
N THR A 600 -33.16 11.66 -27.03
CA THR A 600 -32.48 12.18 -25.81
C THR A 600 -32.39 11.05 -24.76
N GLY A 601 -31.35 11.03 -23.92
CA GLY A 601 -31.26 10.18 -22.72
C GLY A 601 -29.94 10.41 -21.98
N GLY A 602 -29.97 10.51 -20.64
CA GLY A 602 -28.79 10.82 -19.80
C GLY A 602 -27.78 9.66 -19.67
N ALA A 603 -26.65 9.81 -18.97
CA ALA A 603 -26.41 10.72 -17.84
C ALA A 603 -25.08 11.49 -17.91
N SER A 604 -24.98 12.58 -17.14
CA SER A 604 -23.85 13.50 -17.07
C SER A 604 -23.22 13.52 -15.69
N TYR A 605 -21.92 13.25 -15.59
CA TYR A 605 -21.09 13.65 -14.45
C TYR A 605 -20.32 14.92 -14.80
N SER A 606 -20.26 15.88 -13.87
CA SER A 606 -19.42 17.08 -13.98
C SER A 606 -18.64 17.30 -12.69
N PRO A 607 -17.30 17.43 -12.75
CA PRO A 607 -16.53 18.00 -11.65
C PRO A 607 -16.65 19.52 -11.71
N VAL A 608 -16.83 20.17 -10.55
CA VAL A 608 -16.73 21.64 -10.43
C VAL A 608 -15.92 21.96 -9.18
N SER A 609 -14.82 22.67 -9.38
CA SER A 609 -14.01 23.31 -8.35
C SER A 609 -14.62 24.63 -7.89
N GLY A 610 -14.29 25.07 -6.68
CA GLY A 610 -14.60 26.44 -6.23
C GLY A 610 -14.70 26.59 -4.72
N GLY A 611 -13.71 27.27 -4.12
CA GLY A 611 -13.79 27.69 -2.72
C GLY A 611 -14.80 28.82 -2.48
N GLY A 612 -15.27 28.96 -1.24
CA GLY A 612 -16.17 30.03 -0.81
C GLY A 612 -16.33 30.07 0.70
N ALA A 613 -16.03 31.22 1.31
CA ALA A 613 -15.95 31.36 2.76
C ALA A 613 -17.30 31.18 3.50
N ALA A 614 -17.24 30.61 4.70
CA ALA A 614 -18.40 30.44 5.58
C ALA A 614 -18.74 31.71 6.38
N PRO A 615 -20.02 32.10 6.51
CA PRO A 615 -20.47 33.15 7.42
C PRO A 615 -20.83 32.60 8.81
N ALA A 616 -20.66 33.44 9.84
CA ALA A 616 -20.82 33.05 11.24
C ALA A 616 -22.26 33.16 11.80
N ALA A 617 -22.68 32.15 12.55
CA ALA A 617 -23.59 32.20 13.71
C ALA A 617 -23.49 30.84 14.45
N GLY A 618 -23.52 30.70 15.78
CA GLY A 618 -23.89 31.67 16.81
C GLY A 618 -24.93 31.05 17.75
N GLY A 619 -24.55 30.06 18.58
CA GLY A 619 -25.48 29.37 19.49
C GLY A 619 -24.79 28.38 20.44
N SER A 620 -24.55 28.81 21.68
CA SER A 620 -23.77 28.08 22.69
C SER A 620 -24.62 27.25 23.67
N VAL A 621 -24.17 26.04 24.02
CA VAL A 621 -24.53 25.34 25.27
C VAL A 621 -23.25 24.72 25.86
N PRO A 622 -22.92 24.87 27.15
CA PRO A 622 -21.57 24.60 27.67
C PRO A 622 -21.34 23.16 28.14
N ALA A 623 -20.09 22.70 28.04
CA ALA A 623 -19.59 21.48 28.67
C ALA A 623 -19.30 21.70 30.18
N PRO A 624 -19.39 20.67 31.03
CA PRO A 624 -19.14 20.78 32.47
C PRO A 624 -17.65 20.88 32.80
N VAL A 625 -17.32 21.77 33.74
CA VAL A 625 -15.95 22.06 34.19
C VAL A 625 -15.51 21.08 35.28
N ALA A 626 -14.32 20.48 35.14
CA ALA A 626 -13.60 19.83 36.23
C ALA A 626 -12.61 20.83 36.90
N PRO A 627 -12.41 20.79 38.22
CA PRO A 627 -11.82 21.89 38.97
C PRO A 627 -10.28 21.90 38.97
N SER A 628 -9.72 23.10 39.05
CA SER A 628 -8.29 23.36 39.16
C SER A 628 -7.86 23.74 40.58
N ALA A 629 -6.62 23.35 40.96
CA ALA A 629 -5.67 23.98 41.90
C ALA A 629 -4.86 22.94 42.71
N PRO A 630 -3.65 23.26 43.25
CA PRO A 630 -2.80 24.43 43.02
C PRO A 630 -1.35 24.08 42.57
N VAL A 631 -0.56 25.10 42.22
CA VAL A 631 0.87 25.02 41.88
C VAL A 631 1.75 25.30 43.11
N SER A 632 2.81 24.50 43.35
CA SER A 632 4.08 25.05 43.85
C SER A 632 5.33 24.19 43.58
N VAL A 633 6.13 24.64 42.61
CA VAL A 633 7.58 24.92 42.73
C VAL A 633 8.56 23.76 43.00
N LEU A 634 9.09 23.14 41.93
CA LEU A 634 10.54 23.02 41.60
C LEU A 634 10.81 22.11 40.37
N ALA A 635 10.07 22.28 39.27
CA ALA A 635 10.49 21.74 37.98
C ALA A 635 11.49 22.70 37.34
N ALA A 636 12.78 22.42 37.46
CA ALA A 636 13.78 23.04 36.61
C ALA A 636 13.62 22.47 35.20
N THR A 637 13.40 23.34 34.22
CA THR A 637 13.36 22.97 32.80
C THR A 637 14.73 22.47 32.36
N GLN A 638 14.97 21.15 32.44
CA GLN A 638 16.01 20.55 31.61
C GLN A 638 15.50 20.47 30.18
N GLY A 639 16.31 20.96 29.25
CA GLY A 639 16.05 20.73 27.83
C GLY A 639 16.18 19.24 27.51
N THR A 640 15.40 18.77 26.54
CA THR A 640 15.64 17.47 25.90
C THR A 640 17.05 17.43 25.33
N VAL A 641 17.74 16.31 25.57
CA VAL A 641 19.09 16.01 25.07
C VAL A 641 19.10 14.54 24.67
N SER A 642 19.46 14.26 23.42
CA SER A 642 19.59 12.93 22.81
C SER A 642 20.84 12.89 21.93
N VAL A 643 21.42 11.71 21.75
CA VAL A 643 22.50 11.46 20.78
C VAL A 643 22.03 10.48 19.72
N ASN A 644 22.24 10.84 18.45
CA ASN A 644 21.98 9.96 17.32
C ASN A 644 23.27 9.73 16.52
N TYR A 645 23.46 8.51 16.00
CA TYR A 645 24.70 8.12 15.34
C TYR A 645 24.48 6.95 14.38
N CYS A 646 25.31 6.89 13.34
CA CYS A 646 25.34 5.80 12.38
C CYS A 646 26.77 5.42 12.00
N THR A 647 26.93 4.25 11.37
CA THR A 647 28.23 3.72 10.95
C THR A 647 28.21 3.21 9.53
N HIS A 648 29.31 3.45 8.80
CA HIS A 648 29.60 2.79 7.53
C HIS A 648 30.27 1.45 7.81
N VAL A 649 29.62 0.34 7.43
CA VAL A 649 30.11 -1.02 7.64
C VAL A 649 30.57 -1.63 6.33
N GLN A 650 31.70 -2.35 6.35
CA GLN A 650 32.21 -3.09 5.20
C GLN A 650 31.12 -3.94 4.54
N ASN A 651 31.02 -3.86 3.21
CA ASN A 651 30.07 -4.58 2.36
C ASN A 651 28.58 -4.26 2.59
N ILE A 652 28.24 -3.39 3.55
CA ILE A 652 26.87 -2.94 3.83
C ILE A 652 26.69 -1.48 3.39
N GLY A 653 27.66 -0.62 3.68
CA GLY A 653 27.55 0.84 3.50
C GLY A 653 27.16 1.54 4.80
N TRP A 654 26.67 2.78 4.67
CA TRP A 654 26.05 3.50 5.80
C TRP A 654 24.79 2.77 6.26
N GLN A 655 24.72 2.48 7.56
CA GLN A 655 23.50 2.04 8.22
C GLN A 655 22.67 3.25 8.69
N ASP A 656 21.44 3.00 9.13
CA ASP A 656 20.56 4.02 9.69
C ASP A 656 21.10 4.65 10.99
N TYR A 657 20.56 5.82 11.34
CA TYR A 657 20.82 6.45 12.62
C TYR A 657 20.11 5.71 13.75
N VAL A 658 20.88 5.32 14.76
CA VAL A 658 20.40 4.77 16.02
C VAL A 658 20.59 5.79 17.14
N TYR A 659 19.86 5.63 18.25
CA TYR A 659 19.74 6.64 19.31
C TYR A 659 20.13 6.09 20.69
N ASP A 660 20.69 6.96 21.53
CA ASP A 660 20.76 6.82 22.99
C ASP A 660 21.07 5.40 23.54
N GLY A 661 22.23 4.86 23.16
CA GLY A 661 22.74 3.57 23.65
C GLY A 661 22.37 2.36 22.78
N SER A 662 21.62 2.57 21.70
CA SER A 662 21.34 1.54 20.69
C SER A 662 22.61 1.15 19.91
N MET A 663 22.74 -0.11 19.49
CA MET A 663 23.94 -0.55 18.77
C MET A 663 23.95 -0.05 17.30
N ALA A 664 24.98 0.69 16.92
CA ALA A 664 25.37 0.88 15.52
C ALA A 664 26.45 -0.13 15.12
N GLY A 665 26.48 -0.55 13.86
CA GLY A 665 27.44 -1.54 13.36
C GLY A 665 26.89 -2.96 13.31
N THR A 666 27.75 -3.92 13.63
CA THR A 666 27.45 -5.36 13.62
C THR A 666 28.15 -6.07 14.78
N THR A 667 27.60 -7.20 15.22
CA THR A 667 28.25 -8.12 16.16
C THR A 667 28.11 -9.55 15.65
N GLY A 668 29.17 -10.35 15.71
CA GLY A 668 29.19 -11.74 15.21
C GLY A 668 29.39 -11.89 13.69
N GLU A 669 28.92 -10.92 12.89
CA GLU A 669 29.06 -10.87 11.41
C GLU A 669 30.51 -10.83 10.90
N SER A 670 31.49 -10.50 11.75
CA SER A 670 32.90 -10.30 11.39
C SER A 670 33.17 -9.15 10.40
N LEU A 671 32.25 -8.20 10.27
CA LEU A 671 32.40 -7.00 9.43
C LEU A 671 33.03 -5.84 10.24
N ARG A 672 33.77 -4.96 9.55
CA ARG A 672 34.45 -3.80 10.16
C ARG A 672 33.63 -2.52 10.01
N LEU A 673 33.71 -1.65 11.01
CA LEU A 673 33.40 -0.23 10.84
C LEU A 673 34.49 0.42 9.98
N GLU A 674 34.10 1.33 9.08
CA GLU A 674 34.99 2.08 8.19
C GLU A 674 34.84 3.60 8.37
N ALA A 675 33.66 4.08 8.80
CA ALA A 675 33.41 5.46 9.19
C ALA A 675 32.20 5.54 10.16
N MET A 676 32.03 6.70 10.81
CA MET A 676 30.89 7.00 11.69
C MET A 676 30.45 8.48 11.57
N VAL A 677 29.18 8.74 11.83
CA VAL A 677 28.61 10.08 12.04
C VAL A 677 27.88 10.09 13.38
N ILE A 678 27.99 11.18 14.14
CA ILE A 678 27.35 11.38 15.44
C ILE A 678 26.76 12.80 15.46
N ASN A 679 25.54 12.96 15.94
CA ASN A 679 24.89 14.25 16.22
C ASN A 679 24.39 14.29 17.67
N VAL A 680 24.15 15.49 18.18
CA VAL A 680 23.40 15.72 19.41
C VAL A 680 22.17 16.51 19.05
N ASP A 681 21.00 15.96 19.35
CA ASP A 681 19.73 16.70 19.32
C ASP A 681 19.50 17.26 20.72
N SER A 682 19.44 18.59 20.82
CA SER A 682 19.44 19.29 22.10
C SER A 682 18.80 20.66 21.97
N SER A 683 17.87 20.95 22.89
CA SER A 683 17.31 22.31 23.08
C SER A 683 18.25 23.24 23.88
N LEU A 684 19.40 22.72 24.33
CA LEU A 684 20.49 23.45 24.99
C LEU A 684 21.65 23.67 24.00
N ASP A 685 22.52 24.65 24.28
CA ASP A 685 23.83 24.82 23.61
C ASP A 685 24.79 23.67 23.99
N LEU A 686 24.55 22.53 23.35
CA LEU A 686 25.25 21.26 23.53
C LEU A 686 25.49 20.64 22.15
N GLY A 687 26.75 20.39 21.83
CA GLY A 687 27.17 19.70 20.62
C GLY A 687 28.12 18.54 20.93
N VAL A 688 28.67 17.93 19.87
CA VAL A 688 29.63 16.84 19.98
C VAL A 688 30.79 17.04 19.02
N GLN A 689 31.97 16.57 19.45
CA GLN A 689 33.15 16.41 18.63
C GLN A 689 33.71 15.00 18.78
N TYR A 690 34.23 14.44 17.68
CA TYR A 690 34.74 13.08 17.66
C TYR A 690 35.85 12.88 16.62
N ARG A 691 36.61 11.80 16.77
CA ARG A 691 37.62 11.38 15.79
C ARG A 691 37.90 9.88 15.89
N THR A 692 38.45 9.30 14.84
CA THR A 692 38.79 7.87 14.78
C THR A 692 40.29 7.61 14.63
N HIS A 693 40.72 6.42 15.04
CA HIS A 693 42.01 5.82 14.71
C HIS A 693 41.81 4.84 13.55
N ILE A 694 42.35 5.16 12.39
CA ILE A 694 42.14 4.44 11.14
C ILE A 694 43.36 3.55 10.83
N GLN A 695 43.12 2.32 10.37
CA GLN A 695 44.17 1.39 9.95
C GLN A 695 45.18 2.05 9.01
N ASN A 696 46.48 1.85 9.26
CA ASN A 696 47.62 2.38 8.50
C ASN A 696 47.73 3.92 8.43
N VAL A 697 46.81 4.67 9.04
CA VAL A 697 46.79 6.14 9.07
C VAL A 697 47.09 6.65 10.49
N GLY A 698 46.51 6.00 11.51
CA GLY A 698 46.53 6.46 12.90
C GLY A 698 45.33 7.34 13.24
N TRP A 699 45.44 8.13 14.30
CA TRP A 699 44.43 9.12 14.67
C TRP A 699 44.27 10.21 13.62
N GLU A 700 43.03 10.57 13.32
CA GLU A 700 42.73 11.81 12.59
C GLU A 700 43.27 13.04 13.36
N THR A 701 43.91 13.95 12.61
CA THR A 701 44.56 15.15 13.18
C THR A 701 43.56 16.22 13.64
N GLU A 702 42.36 16.22 13.05
CA GLU A 702 41.28 17.15 13.37
C GLU A 702 40.11 16.39 14.02
N TRP A 703 39.47 17.04 14.99
CA TRP A 703 38.20 16.58 15.53
C TRP A 703 37.07 16.98 14.58
N LYS A 704 36.24 16.02 14.20
CA LYS A 704 34.99 16.25 13.47
C LYS A 704 33.95 16.82 14.43
N ASN A 705 33.13 17.76 13.95
CA ASN A 705 31.95 18.22 14.68
C ASN A 705 30.76 17.30 14.37
N GLY A 706 29.68 17.47 15.13
CA GLY A 706 28.37 16.87 14.86
C GLY A 706 28.01 16.87 13.36
N GLY A 707 27.54 15.72 12.86
CA GLY A 707 27.08 15.55 11.48
C GLY A 707 28.18 15.37 10.43
N THR A 708 29.47 15.37 10.82
CA THR A 708 30.60 15.23 9.89
C THR A 708 31.21 13.82 9.96
N ALA A 709 31.31 13.10 8.84
CA ALA A 709 31.90 11.77 8.82
C ALA A 709 33.35 11.74 9.36
N SER A 710 33.62 10.76 10.23
CA SER A 710 34.93 10.47 10.83
C SER A 710 35.31 9.03 10.46
N GLY A 711 36.47 8.86 9.82
CA GLY A 711 36.88 7.56 9.27
C GLY A 711 37.37 7.63 7.82
N SER A 712 37.24 6.52 7.11
CA SER A 712 37.87 6.24 5.82
C SER A 712 36.91 5.57 4.83
N GLU A 713 35.77 6.22 4.61
CA GLU A 713 34.78 5.84 3.61
C GLU A 713 35.40 5.59 2.22
N GLY A 714 34.99 4.51 1.56
CA GLY A 714 35.48 4.12 0.23
C GLY A 714 36.94 3.65 0.16
N GLN A 715 37.73 3.75 1.23
CA GLN A 715 39.16 3.40 1.22
C GLN A 715 39.45 1.96 1.70
N SER A 716 38.42 1.21 2.12
CA SER A 716 38.54 -0.17 2.64
C SER A 716 39.45 -0.33 3.87
N LEU A 717 39.59 0.73 4.69
CA LEU A 717 40.36 0.72 5.93
C LEU A 717 39.39 0.61 7.13
N ARG A 718 39.74 -0.21 8.12
CA ARG A 718 38.98 -0.33 9.38
C ARG A 718 39.22 0.87 10.30
N LEU A 719 38.22 1.18 11.12
CA LEU A 719 38.41 1.85 12.40
C LEU A 719 38.99 0.86 13.42
N GLU A 720 39.91 1.32 14.26
CA GLU A 720 40.54 0.52 15.34
C GLU A 720 40.25 1.09 16.73
N ALA A 721 40.02 2.40 16.84
CA ALA A 721 39.59 3.10 18.05
C ALA A 721 38.86 4.42 17.71
N MET A 722 38.19 5.02 18.70
CA MET A 722 37.57 6.34 18.60
C MET A 722 37.64 7.14 19.92
N GLN A 723 37.47 8.46 19.81
CA GLN A 723 37.27 9.39 20.93
C GLN A 723 36.09 10.32 20.63
N ILE A 724 35.25 10.62 21.62
CA ILE A 724 34.05 11.45 21.51
C ILE A 724 33.95 12.37 22.75
N GLN A 725 33.67 13.66 22.57
CA GLN A 725 33.55 14.65 23.63
C GLN A 725 32.41 15.65 23.35
N LEU A 726 31.76 16.16 24.40
CA LEU A 726 30.72 17.19 24.26
C LEU A 726 31.34 18.60 24.09
N THR A 727 30.61 19.47 23.38
CA THR A 727 30.94 20.88 23.15
C THR A 727 29.73 21.77 23.48
N GLY A 728 29.90 23.10 23.43
CA GLY A 728 28.86 24.05 23.83
C GLY A 728 28.86 24.35 25.34
N THR A 729 28.17 25.41 25.76
CA THR A 729 28.15 25.88 27.16
C THR A 729 27.45 24.91 28.11
N ALA A 730 26.55 24.07 27.62
CA ALA A 730 25.87 23.06 28.43
C ALA A 730 26.73 21.80 28.72
N ALA A 731 27.86 21.59 28.01
CA ALA A 731 28.71 20.40 28.17
C ALA A 731 29.25 20.21 29.59
N ALA A 732 29.35 21.29 30.39
CA ALA A 732 29.72 21.21 31.79
C ALA A 732 28.69 20.49 32.69
N ASN A 733 27.46 20.25 32.19
CA ASN A 733 26.34 19.65 32.92
C ASN A 733 26.03 18.20 32.49
N TYR A 734 26.74 17.67 31.49
CA TYR A 734 26.51 16.34 30.93
C TYR A 734 27.83 15.56 30.80
N ASP A 735 27.72 14.24 30.62
CA ASP A 735 28.79 13.32 30.24
C ASP A 735 28.35 12.54 29.00
N ILE A 736 29.21 12.43 27.99
CA ILE A 736 29.00 11.51 26.85
C ILE A 736 29.77 10.22 27.09
N TRP A 737 29.04 9.11 27.14
CA TRP A 737 29.57 7.76 27.36
C TRP A 737 29.47 6.96 26.08
N TYR A 738 30.51 6.19 25.77
CA TYR A 738 30.56 5.34 24.58
C TYR A 738 31.37 4.07 24.83
N ARG A 739 31.03 3.01 24.09
CA ARG A 739 31.77 1.74 24.06
C ARG A 739 31.78 1.16 22.65
N VAL A 740 32.65 0.18 22.43
CA VAL A 740 32.85 -0.48 21.14
C VAL A 740 32.95 -1.99 21.26
N HIS A 741 32.45 -2.70 20.25
CA HIS A 741 32.73 -4.11 20.02
C HIS A 741 34.00 -4.22 19.18
N VAL A 742 35.04 -4.87 19.71
CA VAL A 742 36.32 -5.07 19.03
C VAL A 742 36.50 -6.53 18.65
N GLN A 743 36.96 -6.77 17.42
CA GLN A 743 37.26 -8.10 16.90
C GLN A 743 38.09 -8.92 17.90
N ASN A 744 37.65 -10.16 18.16
CA ASN A 744 38.28 -11.13 19.07
C ASN A 744 38.35 -10.71 20.56
N ILE A 745 37.83 -9.53 20.93
CA ILE A 745 37.76 -9.05 22.33
C ILE A 745 36.29 -9.02 22.80
N GLY A 746 35.37 -8.62 21.92
CA GLY A 746 33.98 -8.36 22.27
C GLY A 746 33.74 -6.91 22.66
N TRP A 747 32.64 -6.65 23.36
CA TRP A 747 32.33 -5.32 23.91
C TRP A 747 33.36 -4.92 24.98
N MET A 748 33.98 -3.75 24.78
CA MET A 748 34.81 -3.09 25.78
C MET A 748 33.94 -2.34 26.80
N GLY A 749 34.52 -1.99 27.94
CA GLY A 749 33.85 -1.17 28.95
C GLY A 749 33.55 0.25 28.46
N TRP A 750 32.54 0.88 29.05
CA TRP A 750 32.19 2.28 28.81
C TRP A 750 33.35 3.22 29.17
N VAL A 751 33.64 4.17 28.27
CA VAL A 751 34.53 5.31 28.49
C VAL A 751 33.75 6.60 28.23
N CYS A 752 34.27 7.76 28.62
CA CYS A 752 33.58 9.03 28.43
C CYS A 752 34.48 10.20 28.07
N ASN A 753 33.87 11.28 27.56
CA ASN A 753 34.44 12.62 27.49
C ASN A 753 35.89 12.69 26.95
N GLY A 754 36.14 12.06 25.81
CA GLY A 754 37.42 12.09 25.11
C GLY A 754 38.37 10.93 25.43
N GLU A 755 38.04 10.04 26.35
CA GLU A 755 38.81 8.81 26.61
C GLU A 755 38.78 7.83 25.40
N VAL A 756 39.78 6.96 25.25
CA VAL A 756 39.90 6.09 24.06
C VAL A 756 39.01 4.85 24.19
N ALA A 757 38.12 4.64 23.22
CA ALA A 757 37.37 3.40 23.04
C ALA A 757 37.96 2.59 21.87
N GLY A 758 38.42 1.36 22.12
CA GLY A 758 39.01 0.48 21.10
C GLY A 758 40.46 0.11 21.39
N THR A 759 41.23 -0.19 20.34
CA THR A 759 42.65 -0.60 20.46
C THR A 759 43.57 0.18 19.53
N GLU A 760 44.61 0.79 20.09
CA GLU A 760 45.69 1.40 19.31
C GLU A 760 46.81 0.38 19.04
N GLY A 761 47.25 0.27 17.79
CA GLY A 761 48.42 -0.54 17.39
C GLY A 761 48.25 -2.07 17.44
N GLN A 762 47.10 -2.59 17.87
CA GLN A 762 46.83 -4.04 17.95
C GLN A 762 46.31 -4.66 16.64
N SER A 763 46.01 -3.84 15.63
CA SER A 763 45.47 -4.27 14.32
C SER A 763 44.09 -4.94 14.37
N LEU A 764 43.28 -4.67 15.41
CA LEU A 764 41.92 -5.17 15.54
C LEU A 764 40.92 -4.12 15.04
N ARG A 765 39.84 -4.58 14.40
CA ARG A 765 38.73 -3.71 13.94
C ARG A 765 37.73 -3.45 15.04
N LEU A 766 37.12 -2.26 15.00
CA LEU A 766 35.79 -2.05 15.54
C LEU A 766 34.76 -2.76 14.64
N GLU A 767 33.74 -3.36 15.25
CA GLU A 767 32.63 -4.04 14.56
C GLU A 767 31.29 -3.36 14.85
N GLY A 768 31.12 -2.78 16.05
CA GLY A 768 29.95 -2.01 16.46
C GLY A 768 30.24 -1.04 17.61
N MET A 769 29.30 -0.15 17.90
CA MET A 769 29.42 0.92 18.90
C MET A 769 28.08 1.34 19.51
N GLU A 770 28.13 1.91 20.70
CA GLU A 770 27.00 2.52 21.41
C GLU A 770 27.43 3.84 22.04
N ILE A 771 26.52 4.82 22.12
CA ILE A 771 26.75 6.15 22.74
C ILE A 771 25.50 6.56 23.53
N LYS A 772 25.68 7.01 24.78
CA LYS A 772 24.65 7.64 25.63
C LYS A 772 25.13 9.04 26.06
N ILE A 773 24.21 9.99 26.22
CA ILE A 773 24.47 11.24 26.97
C ILE A 773 23.67 11.19 28.27
N VAL A 774 24.34 11.46 29.40
CA VAL A 774 23.71 11.50 30.73
C VAL A 774 24.01 12.81 31.44
N PRO A 775 23.12 13.33 32.32
CA PRO A 775 23.46 14.44 33.20
C PRO A 775 24.67 14.09 34.09
N LYS A 776 25.56 15.05 34.29
CA LYS A 776 26.87 14.81 34.89
C LYS A 776 26.76 14.25 36.31
N GLY A 777 27.39 13.09 36.53
CA GLY A 777 27.35 12.37 37.80
C GLY A 777 26.13 11.46 38.01
N GLN A 778 25.24 11.29 37.03
CA GLN A 778 24.26 10.19 37.01
C GLN A 778 24.92 8.87 36.60
N PRO A 779 24.41 7.70 37.04
CA PRO A 779 24.86 6.42 36.51
C PRO A 779 24.44 6.25 35.03
N ILE A 780 25.25 5.50 34.28
CA ILE A 780 25.04 5.20 32.85
C ILE A 780 23.86 4.25 32.65
N ASP A 781 23.73 3.32 33.58
CA ASP A 781 22.71 2.28 33.58
C ASP A 781 21.69 2.62 34.67
N LEU A 782 20.41 2.67 34.28
CA LEU A 782 19.31 3.12 35.13
C LEU A 782 18.51 1.94 35.71
N ILE A 783 18.70 0.73 35.18
CA ILE A 783 18.07 -0.49 35.68
C ILE A 783 19.07 -1.62 35.93
N THR A 784 18.76 -2.43 36.94
CA THR A 784 19.46 -3.67 37.33
C THR A 784 18.44 -4.80 37.42
N TYR A 785 18.75 -6.00 36.93
CA TYR A 785 17.85 -7.15 37.02
C TYR A 785 18.61 -8.49 37.00
N ASP A 786 18.03 -9.50 37.63
CA ASP A 786 18.52 -10.88 37.65
C ASP A 786 17.36 -11.87 37.57
N THR A 787 17.64 -13.07 37.05
CA THR A 787 16.64 -14.13 36.86
C THR A 787 17.08 -15.43 37.52
N HIS A 788 16.10 -16.17 38.06
CA HIS A 788 16.26 -17.55 38.50
C HIS A 788 16.01 -18.49 37.31
N VAL A 789 17.03 -19.24 36.91
CA VAL A 789 16.97 -20.17 35.77
C VAL A 789 16.98 -21.61 36.26
N GLU A 790 16.14 -22.46 35.65
CA GLU A 790 16.09 -23.89 35.93
C GLU A 790 17.48 -24.54 35.97
N ASN A 791 17.73 -25.35 37.01
CA ASN A 791 18.98 -26.09 37.25
C ASN A 791 20.26 -25.24 37.40
N ILE A 792 20.17 -23.91 37.32
CA ILE A 792 21.27 -22.95 37.53
C ILE A 792 21.06 -22.18 38.84
N GLY A 793 19.81 -21.77 39.12
CA GLY A 793 19.47 -20.87 40.21
C GLY A 793 19.52 -19.39 39.78
N TRP A 794 19.63 -18.50 40.76
CA TRP A 794 19.84 -17.06 40.53
C TRP A 794 21.16 -16.79 39.80
N GLN A 795 21.07 -16.12 38.66
CA GLN A 795 22.24 -15.62 37.93
C GLN A 795 22.76 -14.30 38.52
N ALA A 796 23.94 -13.86 38.08
CA ALA A 796 24.44 -12.54 38.42
C ALA A 796 23.59 -11.45 37.73
N GLY A 797 23.32 -10.35 38.44
CA GLY A 797 22.56 -9.23 37.90
C GLY A 797 23.24 -8.54 36.73
N VAL A 798 22.42 -8.13 35.77
CA VAL A 798 22.77 -7.40 34.55
C VAL A 798 22.10 -6.02 34.57
N THR A 799 22.47 -5.17 33.62
CA THR A 799 21.99 -3.78 33.49
C THR A 799 21.44 -3.50 32.09
N ASP A 800 20.74 -2.37 31.93
CA ASP A 800 20.33 -1.72 30.67
C ASP A 800 20.61 -2.51 29.36
N GLY A 801 19.62 -3.27 28.90
CA GLY A 801 19.63 -3.99 27.62
C GLY A 801 20.44 -5.29 27.58
N ALA A 802 21.22 -5.63 28.60
CA ALA A 802 21.98 -6.90 28.63
C ALA A 802 21.07 -8.09 28.99
N MET A 803 21.15 -9.17 28.22
CA MET A 803 20.33 -10.37 28.43
C MET A 803 20.53 -11.01 29.83
N ALA A 804 19.45 -11.12 30.60
CA ALA A 804 19.33 -12.06 31.73
C ALA A 804 18.68 -13.38 31.26
N GLY A 805 19.07 -14.51 31.84
CA GLY A 805 18.58 -15.84 31.49
C GLY A 805 19.52 -16.66 30.61
N THR A 806 18.95 -17.43 29.69
CA THR A 806 19.67 -18.22 28.68
C THR A 806 18.93 -18.21 27.35
N THR A 807 19.64 -18.45 26.25
CA THR A 807 19.04 -18.65 24.92
C THR A 807 19.57 -19.94 24.31
N GLY A 808 18.70 -20.72 23.66
CA GLY A 808 19.06 -21.97 22.99
C GLY A 808 19.42 -23.15 23.91
N GLN A 809 19.47 -22.96 25.23
CA GLN A 809 19.79 -24.02 26.21
C GLN A 809 18.56 -24.81 26.68
N SER A 810 17.35 -24.41 26.28
CA SER A 810 16.07 -25.02 26.68
C SER A 810 15.75 -24.97 28.18
N LEU A 811 16.37 -24.05 28.93
CA LEU A 811 16.09 -23.82 30.35
C LEU A 811 15.04 -22.71 30.52
N ARG A 812 14.12 -22.90 31.46
CA ARG A 812 13.09 -21.89 31.80
C ARG A 812 13.61 -20.84 32.78
N LEU A 813 13.09 -19.62 32.65
CA LEU A 813 13.01 -18.69 33.76
C LEU A 813 11.94 -19.17 34.75
N GLU A 814 12.22 -19.04 36.05
CA GLU A 814 11.30 -19.39 37.14
C GLU A 814 10.94 -18.17 38.01
N GLY A 815 11.80 -17.15 38.07
CA GLY A 815 11.56 -15.89 38.77
C GLY A 815 12.52 -14.78 38.37
N ILE A 816 12.23 -13.54 38.79
CA ILE A 816 12.97 -12.33 38.42
C ILE A 816 12.99 -11.28 39.56
N HIS A 817 14.10 -10.55 39.66
CA HIS A 817 14.18 -9.26 40.37
C HIS A 817 14.48 -8.15 39.35
N ILE A 818 13.81 -7.01 39.47
CA ILE A 818 14.05 -5.79 38.68
C ILE A 818 14.12 -4.59 39.63
N ASN A 819 15.15 -3.76 39.48
CA ASN A 819 15.43 -2.63 40.35
C ASN A 819 16.00 -1.43 39.57
N VAL A 820 15.29 -0.30 39.60
CA VAL A 820 15.75 1.01 39.13
C VAL A 820 16.80 1.56 40.10
N VAL A 821 17.88 2.08 39.55
CA VAL A 821 19.03 2.64 40.29
C VAL A 821 19.29 4.09 39.89
N GLY A 822 19.66 4.91 40.86
CA GLY A 822 20.19 6.26 40.62
C GLY A 822 19.21 7.36 40.23
N VAL A 823 18.00 7.05 39.77
CA VAL A 823 17.02 8.06 39.31
C VAL A 823 16.10 8.52 40.47
N PRO A 824 16.22 9.77 40.99
CA PRO A 824 15.38 10.24 42.09
C PRO A 824 13.91 10.36 41.66
N GLY A 825 12.99 9.85 42.49
CA GLY A 825 11.56 9.92 42.22
C GLY A 825 11.06 8.96 41.12
N VAL A 826 11.88 7.99 40.71
CA VAL A 826 11.49 6.90 39.81
C VAL A 826 11.75 5.55 40.48
N GLY A 827 10.79 4.64 40.35
CA GLY A 827 10.90 3.22 40.69
C GLY A 827 10.27 2.37 39.58
N VAL A 828 10.19 1.05 39.81
CA VAL A 828 9.54 0.11 38.90
C VAL A 828 8.56 -0.78 39.66
N GLU A 829 7.50 -1.19 38.98
CA GLU A 829 6.59 -2.25 39.37
C GLU A 829 6.48 -3.28 38.23
N TYR A 830 6.37 -4.57 38.58
CA TYR A 830 6.29 -5.67 37.63
C TYR A 830 5.52 -6.86 38.20
N ARG A 831 5.08 -7.74 37.30
CA ARG A 831 4.47 -9.02 37.64
C ARG A 831 4.65 -10.02 36.50
N THR A 832 4.59 -11.31 36.81
CA THR A 832 4.78 -12.39 35.82
C THR A 832 3.50 -13.20 35.62
N HIS A 833 3.40 -13.82 34.44
CA HIS A 833 2.46 -14.90 34.15
C HIS A 833 3.16 -16.23 34.39
N VAL A 834 2.70 -17.01 35.36
CA VAL A 834 3.33 -18.26 35.78
C VAL A 834 2.48 -19.46 35.37
N GLN A 835 3.14 -20.52 34.88
CA GLN A 835 2.50 -21.79 34.53
C GLN A 835 1.53 -22.28 35.62
N ASN A 836 0.31 -22.66 35.21
CA ASN A 836 -0.78 -23.16 36.07
C ASN A 836 -1.33 -22.16 37.12
N ILE A 837 -0.79 -20.94 37.21
CA ILE A 837 -1.24 -19.89 38.13
C ILE A 837 -1.91 -18.75 37.35
N GLY A 838 -1.35 -18.38 36.20
CA GLY A 838 -1.73 -17.20 35.43
C GLY A 838 -0.92 -15.97 35.86
N TRP A 839 -1.44 -14.77 35.60
CA TRP A 839 -0.86 -13.51 36.09
C TRP A 839 -0.91 -13.45 37.62
N GLU A 840 0.19 -13.04 38.24
CA GLU A 840 0.22 -12.69 39.66
C GLU A 840 -0.77 -11.54 39.98
N GLU A 841 -1.56 -11.69 41.06
CA GLU A 841 -2.61 -10.72 41.42
C GLU A 841 -2.05 -9.34 41.81
N ASN A 842 -0.87 -9.32 42.41
CA ASN A 842 -0.21 -8.10 42.91
C ASN A 842 1.00 -7.76 42.05
N TRP A 843 1.26 -6.46 41.93
CA TRP A 843 2.51 -5.96 41.34
C TRP A 843 3.59 -5.91 42.41
N THR A 844 4.77 -6.44 42.09
CA THR A 844 5.99 -6.37 42.89
C THR A 844 6.74 -5.08 42.57
N ALA A 845 7.16 -4.34 43.59
CA ALA A 845 7.91 -3.10 43.45
C ALA A 845 9.45 -3.32 43.48
N ASN A 846 10.19 -2.29 43.05
CA ASN A 846 11.65 -2.13 43.04
C ASN A 846 12.44 -3.13 43.92
N GLY A 847 13.13 -4.09 43.29
CA GLY A 847 13.97 -5.11 43.94
C GLY A 847 13.24 -6.27 44.63
N GLY A 848 11.91 -6.34 44.59
CA GLY A 848 11.14 -7.47 45.12
C GLY A 848 11.15 -8.70 44.21
N PHE A 849 10.59 -9.81 44.69
CA PHE A 849 10.53 -11.07 43.92
C PHE A 849 9.21 -11.19 43.13
N SER A 850 9.28 -11.70 41.90
CA SER A 850 8.12 -12.07 41.06
C SER A 850 8.40 -13.42 40.38
N GLY A 851 7.42 -14.33 40.39
CA GLY A 851 7.54 -15.70 39.88
C GLY A 851 7.49 -16.78 40.99
N THR A 852 8.22 -17.88 40.81
CA THR A 852 8.29 -18.98 41.80
C THR A 852 9.70 -19.50 42.03
N GLU A 853 10.02 -19.77 43.30
CA GLU A 853 11.28 -20.41 43.70
C GLU A 853 10.99 -21.81 44.27
N GLY A 854 11.72 -22.83 43.80
CA GLY A 854 11.61 -24.21 44.29
C GLY A 854 10.31 -24.97 43.92
N GLN A 855 9.43 -24.38 43.11
CA GLN A 855 8.16 -25.01 42.66
C GLN A 855 8.23 -25.62 41.26
N SER A 856 9.33 -25.40 40.52
CA SER A 856 9.56 -25.87 39.15
C SER A 856 8.51 -25.39 38.13
N LEU A 857 7.92 -24.22 38.34
CA LEU A 857 6.99 -23.58 37.39
C LEU A 857 7.74 -22.54 36.54
N ARG A 858 7.45 -22.52 35.24
CA ARG A 858 8.00 -21.52 34.30
C ARG A 858 7.27 -20.19 34.40
N LEU A 859 8.02 -19.12 34.15
CA LEU A 859 7.45 -17.88 33.62
C LEU A 859 7.06 -18.09 32.16
N GLU A 860 5.93 -17.53 31.75
CA GLU A 860 5.42 -17.56 30.38
C GLU A 860 5.34 -16.15 29.77
N ALA A 861 5.09 -15.13 30.61
CA ALA A 861 5.06 -13.71 30.24
C ALA A 861 5.39 -12.79 31.44
N ILE A 862 5.58 -11.50 31.17
CA ILE A 862 5.89 -10.44 32.14
C ILE A 862 5.26 -9.09 31.75
N GLU A 863 4.95 -8.25 32.73
CA GLU A 863 4.59 -6.84 32.59
C GLU A 863 5.48 -5.98 33.50
N ILE A 864 5.98 -4.84 33.01
CA ILE A 864 6.91 -3.97 33.75
C ILE A 864 6.56 -2.50 33.49
N ARG A 865 6.39 -1.68 34.53
CA ARG A 865 6.08 -0.25 34.43
C ARG A 865 6.89 0.61 35.39
N LEU A 866 7.22 1.83 34.99
CA LEU A 866 7.82 2.81 35.90
C LEU A 866 6.77 3.43 36.83
N THR A 867 7.19 3.82 38.02
CA THR A 867 6.37 4.45 39.06
C THR A 867 7.12 5.60 39.74
N GLY A 868 6.39 6.46 40.46
CA GLY A 868 6.96 7.64 41.13
C GLY A 868 6.74 8.96 40.38
N GLU A 869 7.05 10.07 41.04
CA GLU A 869 6.74 11.43 40.59
C GLU A 869 7.46 11.85 39.29
N ASN A 870 8.65 11.30 39.03
CA ASN A 870 9.47 11.62 37.86
C ASN A 870 9.40 10.55 36.76
N ALA A 871 8.55 9.52 36.91
CA ALA A 871 8.48 8.39 35.97
C ALA A 871 8.14 8.82 34.53
N GLY A 872 7.32 9.87 34.38
CA GLY A 872 6.93 10.40 33.06
C GLY A 872 8.06 11.05 32.25
N ALA A 873 9.26 11.20 32.81
CA ALA A 873 10.45 11.62 32.06
C ALA A 873 11.17 10.45 31.35
N TYR A 874 10.69 9.21 31.52
CA TYR A 874 11.34 7.99 31.05
C TYR A 874 10.33 6.99 30.45
N THR A 875 10.83 6.12 29.57
CA THR A 875 10.13 4.92 29.08
C THR A 875 10.94 3.69 29.47
N ILE A 876 10.30 2.68 30.06
CA ILE A 876 10.90 1.35 30.23
C ILE A 876 10.52 0.45 29.06
N TRP A 877 11.52 -0.04 28.34
CA TRP A 877 11.38 -0.99 27.23
C TRP A 877 11.87 -2.37 27.67
N TYR A 878 11.18 -3.43 27.29
CA TYR A 878 11.57 -4.82 27.59
C TYR A 878 11.11 -5.81 26.53
N ARG A 879 11.90 -6.85 26.27
CA ARG A 879 11.53 -7.99 25.43
C ARG A 879 11.95 -9.32 26.06
N THR A 880 11.34 -10.41 25.65
CA THR A 880 11.62 -11.75 26.20
C THR A 880 11.96 -12.75 25.09
N HIS A 881 12.76 -13.76 25.43
CA HIS A 881 13.00 -14.90 24.55
C HIS A 881 12.04 -16.03 24.92
N VAL A 882 11.03 -16.28 24.10
CA VAL A 882 10.00 -17.29 24.31
C VAL A 882 10.36 -18.57 23.56
N GLN A 883 10.19 -19.72 24.21
CA GLN A 883 10.31 -21.03 23.57
C GLN A 883 9.51 -21.09 22.26
N ASN A 884 10.12 -21.63 21.21
CA ASN A 884 9.57 -21.78 19.85
C ASN A 884 9.25 -20.48 19.08
N PHE A 885 9.21 -19.30 19.71
CA PHE A 885 9.04 -18.00 19.03
C PHE A 885 10.35 -17.19 18.94
N GLY A 886 11.32 -17.43 19.82
CA GLY A 886 12.56 -16.65 19.88
C GLY A 886 12.35 -15.32 20.62
N TRP A 887 13.12 -14.29 20.28
CA TRP A 887 12.96 -12.95 20.84
C TRP A 887 11.66 -12.29 20.35
N THR A 888 10.82 -11.86 21.28
CA THR A 888 9.66 -11.00 21.02
C THR A 888 10.09 -9.61 20.57
N GLY A 889 9.14 -8.81 20.08
CA GLY A 889 9.30 -7.37 20.04
C GLY A 889 9.42 -6.76 21.44
N TRP A 890 9.84 -5.50 21.48
CA TRP A 890 9.93 -4.68 22.69
C TRP A 890 8.53 -4.16 23.10
N ALA A 891 8.08 -4.56 24.29
CA ALA A 891 6.99 -3.94 25.04
C ALA A 891 7.50 -2.70 25.81
N CYS A 892 6.60 -1.80 26.19
CA CYS A 892 6.91 -0.76 27.17
C CYS A 892 5.81 -0.50 28.21
N ASN A 893 6.20 0.17 29.30
CA ASN A 893 5.31 0.87 30.24
C ASN A 893 4.05 0.09 30.67
N GLY A 894 4.19 -1.21 30.97
CA GLY A 894 3.11 -2.07 31.48
C GLY A 894 2.41 -2.93 30.43
N GLN A 895 2.79 -2.86 29.16
CA GLN A 895 2.35 -3.81 28.13
C GLN A 895 2.80 -5.24 28.47
N SER A 896 1.98 -6.25 28.19
CA SER A 896 2.39 -7.64 28.36
C SER A 896 3.53 -7.99 27.38
N CYS A 897 4.46 -8.84 27.81
CA CYS A 897 5.55 -9.36 26.99
C CYS A 897 5.76 -10.86 27.23
N GLY A 898 5.92 -11.66 26.18
CA GLY A 898 6.08 -13.13 26.27
C GLY A 898 4.93 -13.89 25.63
N SER A 899 4.36 -14.87 26.35
CA SER A 899 3.21 -15.64 25.86
C SER A 899 2.22 -16.09 26.95
N ALA A 900 0.95 -16.25 26.59
CA ALA A 900 -0.07 -16.88 27.42
C ALA A 900 -0.88 -17.90 26.61
N GLY A 901 -1.38 -18.95 27.27
CA GLY A 901 -2.17 -20.02 26.63
C GLY A 901 -1.35 -21.08 25.87
N TYR A 902 -0.24 -20.70 25.23
CA TYR A 902 0.63 -21.61 24.47
C TYR A 902 1.42 -22.63 25.31
N SER A 903 1.47 -22.48 26.63
CA SER A 903 2.30 -23.30 27.53
C SER A 903 3.82 -23.23 27.24
N TYR A 904 4.29 -22.12 26.66
CA TYR A 904 5.71 -21.89 26.35
C TYR A 904 6.42 -21.16 27.49
N ARG A 905 7.71 -21.48 27.71
CA ARG A 905 8.56 -20.82 28.71
C ARG A 905 9.21 -19.57 28.16
N LEU A 906 9.44 -18.60 29.05
CA LEU A 906 10.52 -17.63 28.87
C LEU A 906 11.86 -18.33 29.14
N GLU A 907 12.87 -18.03 28.33
CA GLU A 907 14.26 -18.49 28.50
C GLU A 907 15.20 -17.35 28.88
N GLY A 908 14.92 -16.12 28.41
CA GLY A 908 15.68 -14.91 28.71
C GLY A 908 14.86 -13.62 28.57
N ILE A 909 15.43 -12.50 29.02
CA ILE A 909 14.81 -11.17 29.03
C ILE A 909 15.86 -10.07 28.87
N GLU A 910 15.50 -8.98 28.19
CA GLU A 910 16.25 -7.73 28.12
C GLU A 910 15.33 -6.58 28.56
N ILE A 911 15.85 -5.63 29.35
CA ILE A 911 15.13 -4.48 29.90
C ILE A 911 16.06 -3.26 29.85
N VAL A 912 15.56 -2.11 29.37
CA VAL A 912 16.27 -0.83 29.36
C VAL A 912 15.34 0.32 29.71
N ILE A 913 15.88 1.37 30.32
CA ILE A 913 15.17 2.63 30.56
C ILE A 913 15.80 3.71 29.68
N LEU A 914 14.98 4.35 28.86
CA LEU A 914 15.37 5.45 27.98
C LEU A 914 14.59 6.71 28.37
N PRO A 915 15.01 7.92 27.96
CA PRO A 915 14.19 9.12 28.07
C PRO A 915 12.80 8.95 27.44
N ALA A 916 11.80 9.66 27.98
CA ALA A 916 10.46 9.64 27.40
C ALA A 916 10.49 10.23 25.97
N GLY A 917 9.90 9.50 25.02
CA GLY A 917 9.92 9.83 23.60
C GLY A 917 11.05 9.14 22.81
N THR A 918 12.08 8.57 23.46
CA THR A 918 13.10 7.77 22.74
C THR A 918 12.47 6.48 22.18
N PRO A 919 12.70 6.15 20.89
CA PRO A 919 12.24 4.90 20.28
C PRO A 919 12.70 3.64 21.03
N ALA A 920 12.04 2.51 20.75
CA ALA A 920 12.47 1.22 21.26
C ALA A 920 13.85 0.81 20.68
N PRO A 921 14.66 0.01 21.39
CA PRO A 921 15.96 -0.48 20.89
C PRO A 921 15.88 -1.44 19.68
N GLY A 922 14.68 -1.69 19.15
CA GLY A 922 14.41 -2.57 18.02
C GLY A 922 12.90 -2.70 17.80
N THR A 923 12.49 -3.66 16.98
CA THR A 923 11.06 -3.87 16.66
C THR A 923 10.17 -4.00 17.90
N THR A 924 9.03 -3.32 17.89
CA THR A 924 7.95 -3.43 18.89
C THR A 924 6.85 -4.40 18.47
N ALA A 925 7.00 -5.07 17.31
CA ALA A 925 6.00 -6.00 16.78
C ALA A 925 6.00 -7.33 17.55
N ASN A 926 4.79 -7.87 17.81
CA ASN A 926 4.59 -9.11 18.56
C ASN A 926 5.38 -9.19 19.88
N PRO A 927 5.19 -8.24 20.81
CA PRO A 927 5.83 -8.31 22.13
C PRO A 927 5.22 -9.43 22.98
N PHE A 928 3.96 -9.81 22.71
CA PHE A 928 3.20 -10.81 23.45
C PHE A 928 2.32 -11.67 22.53
N TYR A 929 2.25 -12.96 22.81
CA TYR A 929 1.49 -13.95 22.05
C TYR A 929 0.40 -14.59 22.93
N GLN A 930 -0.86 -14.56 22.51
CA GLN A 930 -1.98 -15.18 23.23
C GLN A 930 -2.70 -16.25 22.39
N ALA A 931 -3.01 -17.40 23.00
CA ALA A 931 -3.73 -18.53 22.39
C ALA A 931 -5.21 -18.60 22.79
#